data_AF-A0A925X3A8-F1
#
_entry.id   AF-A0A925X3A8-F1
#
_cell.length_a   1.000
_cell.length_b   1.000
_cell.length_c   1.000
_cell.angle_alpha   90.00
_cell.angle_beta   90.00
_cell.angle_gamma   90.00
#
_symmetry.space_group_name_H-M   'P 1'
#
loop_
_entity.id
_entity.type
_entity.pdbx_description
1 polymer ?
#
loop_
_entity_poly.entity_id
_entity_poly.type
_entity_poly.pdbx_seq_one_letter_code
_entity_poly.pdbx_strand_id
1 'polypeptide(L)'
;MLIEQLESRRLFSTINWMNRGLVTDRFSEVFGAQANLARGVIDEAIARWERVITDFNYSDGTNTYTLLIAMSGTTNGTGGVGGSDDDIDGKPSHGTVVFYRGTDGAGAGWYLDPVPADDVEFNSTVHNAFSARASAGRPFTRADLLTVAMHEIGHALGLDSNDAMNKFATDTGAIDTGSAHLWAFEGPSVSHLFTGYDVGGTHNGAQHSADSDESVFYNGQMWYGTDHLMNPVVATSQRNLIDNVTAWAIHDAWDYDIELPEVFGTFYSTLNRSTGQLLVRGAPGPADPSNDNIQIGLLFGALVVSVDIGQDIPGTGPLPGVGNVDAFASVYNPADITSIIVQSGDGNDTIFINSIPANVTGVSVEGGTGNDTLTLGGGDLDTNLNAPITFTGGSGNADAIIFDDDTDGLGSDTYTLNTNSLVKPAGDSLSWLSTENVTLNASANNDAITVTGTASTTAVRVNSRDGNDTINVQSTDIASPVTLTTGIGTDTVNVNTDDTGIALAIFPGTENVTNINIGIGGRLALGGAGVPNSFVLVTTALSIDNGGALDLTNNSMIVDYGGASPYVTIRDYIATARNGGAWNGSGITSFGAFLANPRNTTLGLLTSVEYFSIYGFGADYLGQNIDLNAIVVKYTYYGDTDFNGVVDFDDYSRADAGFNNNRTGWLNGDVDGNGIVDFDDYSLIDLAFNTQGVALRGQGVGASLVRVGARRISG
;
A
#
# COMPACT_ATOMS: atom_id res chain seq x y z
N MET A 1 -12.24 40.49 -2.38
CA MET A 1 -11.36 41.20 -1.45
C MET A 1 -10.92 40.15 -0.44
N LEU A 2 -9.86 39.42 -0.78
CA LEU A 2 -9.27 38.40 0.09
C LEU A 2 -8.50 39.15 1.18
N ILE A 3 -8.93 39.01 2.42
CA ILE A 3 -8.13 39.39 3.58
C ILE A 3 -7.15 38.22 3.76
N GLU A 4 -5.89 38.49 3.45
CA GLU A 4 -4.75 37.64 3.76
C GLU A 4 -4.75 37.37 5.27
N GLN A 5 -4.92 36.12 5.65
CA GLN A 5 -4.79 35.72 7.05
C GLN A 5 -3.30 35.82 7.39
N LEU A 6 -2.94 36.89 8.11
CA LEU A 6 -1.60 37.08 8.68
C LEU A 6 -1.16 35.75 9.30
N GLU A 7 0.00 35.24 8.86
CA GLU A 7 0.69 34.14 9.52
C GLU A 7 0.75 34.46 11.03
N SER A 8 0.01 33.68 11.81
CA SER A 8 0.23 33.63 13.25
C SER A 8 1.64 33.09 13.43
N ARG A 9 2.61 33.98 13.64
CA ARG A 9 3.93 33.60 14.13
C ARG A 9 3.71 33.09 15.55
N ARG A 10 3.42 31.78 15.69
CA ARG A 10 3.54 31.08 16.97
C ARG A 10 4.94 31.38 17.50
N LEU A 11 5.00 32.12 18.60
CA LEU A 11 6.23 32.25 19.37
C LEU A 11 6.37 30.94 20.13
N PHE A 12 7.33 30.10 19.73
CA PHE A 12 7.68 28.90 20.48
C PHE A 12 8.09 29.27 21.90
N SER A 13 7.96 28.31 22.82
CA SER A 13 8.52 28.47 24.16
C SER A 13 10.04 28.68 24.08
N THR A 14 10.59 29.33 25.10
CA THR A 14 12.04 29.55 25.21
C THR A 14 12.56 28.92 26.49
N ILE A 15 13.55 28.05 26.39
CA ILE A 15 14.27 27.49 27.52
C ILE A 15 15.65 28.14 27.57
N ASN A 16 15.82 29.10 28.46
CA ASN A 16 17.00 29.94 28.57
C ASN A 16 18.09 29.28 29.43
N TRP A 17 19.13 28.73 28.79
CA TRP A 17 20.33 28.24 29.48
C TRP A 17 21.21 29.39 29.96
N MET A 18 20.98 29.85 31.20
CA MET A 18 21.54 31.10 31.72
C MET A 18 23.07 31.10 31.89
N ASN A 19 23.66 29.98 32.27
CA ASN A 19 25.10 29.89 32.53
C ASN A 19 25.90 29.33 31.34
N ARG A 20 25.29 29.19 30.16
CA ARG A 20 25.94 28.65 28.96
C ARG A 20 27.24 29.39 28.64
N GLY A 21 28.35 28.65 28.56
CA GLY A 21 29.68 29.19 28.25
C GLY A 21 30.38 29.89 29.41
N LEU A 22 29.71 30.05 30.56
CA LEU A 22 30.33 30.59 31.76
C LEU A 22 31.14 29.52 32.50
N VAL A 23 32.08 29.94 33.34
CA VAL A 23 32.88 29.01 34.17
C VAL A 23 31.99 28.12 35.05
N THR A 24 30.79 28.61 35.40
CA THR A 24 29.80 27.88 36.20
C THR A 24 29.10 26.74 35.46
N ASP A 25 29.18 26.65 34.12
CA ASP A 25 28.69 25.46 33.38
C ASP A 25 29.68 24.27 33.44
N ARG A 26 30.97 24.56 33.67
CA ARG A 26 32.05 23.58 33.84
C ARG A 26 32.27 22.62 32.67
N PHE A 27 31.67 22.85 31.50
CA PHE A 27 31.89 22.01 30.31
C PHE A 27 33.35 22.06 29.83
N SER A 28 33.99 23.23 29.96
CA SER A 28 35.42 23.39 29.65
C SER A 28 36.33 22.67 30.63
N GLU A 29 35.90 22.47 31.89
CA GLU A 29 36.64 21.69 32.88
C GLU A 29 36.64 20.20 32.51
N VAL A 30 35.49 19.68 32.07
CA VAL A 30 35.31 18.24 31.81
C VAL A 30 35.76 17.82 30.42
N PHE A 31 35.33 18.53 29.38
CA PHE A 31 35.51 18.09 27.99
C PHE A 31 36.68 18.79 27.28
N GLY A 32 37.31 19.78 27.91
CA GLY A 32 38.43 20.52 27.34
C GLY A 32 38.12 21.06 25.94
N ALA A 33 38.86 20.58 24.93
CA ALA A 33 38.68 20.98 23.53
C ALA A 33 37.30 20.61 22.94
N GLN A 34 36.61 19.62 23.51
CA GLN A 34 35.29 19.18 23.06
C GLN A 34 34.14 19.91 23.78
N ALA A 35 34.43 20.91 24.64
CA ALA A 35 33.40 21.60 25.42
C ALA A 35 32.32 22.26 24.57
N ASN A 36 32.68 22.86 23.42
CA ASN A 36 31.68 23.46 22.54
C ASN A 36 30.81 22.43 21.82
N LEU A 37 31.37 21.25 21.52
CA LEU A 37 30.60 20.14 20.98
C LEU A 37 29.60 19.63 22.01
N ALA A 38 30.05 19.40 23.25
CA ALA A 38 29.17 18.97 24.34
C ALA A 38 28.07 20.00 24.65
N ARG A 39 28.38 21.31 24.62
CA ARG A 39 27.36 22.36 24.72
C ARG A 39 26.37 22.31 23.57
N GLY A 40 26.82 22.05 22.34
CA GLY A 40 25.93 21.87 21.19
C GLY A 40 24.95 20.71 21.33
N VAL A 41 25.36 19.62 22.00
CA VAL A 41 24.45 18.51 22.35
C VAL A 41 23.38 18.96 23.34
N ILE A 42 23.73 19.74 24.35
CA ILE A 42 22.76 20.31 25.30
C ILE A 42 21.83 21.32 24.62
N ASP A 43 22.35 22.14 23.70
CA ASP A 43 21.54 23.09 22.93
C ASP A 43 20.46 22.37 22.12
N GLU A 44 20.77 21.21 21.54
CA GLU A 44 19.75 20.42 20.84
C GLU A 44 18.76 19.77 21.80
N ALA A 45 19.20 19.28 22.97
CA ALA A 45 18.27 18.76 23.99
C ALA A 45 17.23 19.83 24.39
N ILE A 46 17.69 21.08 24.57
CA ILE A 46 16.85 22.24 24.81
C ILE A 46 15.92 22.48 23.61
N ALA A 47 16.47 22.54 22.39
CA ALA A 47 15.69 22.81 21.19
C ALA A 47 14.59 21.76 20.96
N ARG A 48 14.82 20.48 21.31
CA ARG A 48 13.81 19.42 21.22
C ARG A 48 12.67 19.64 22.22
N TRP A 49 12.97 20.05 23.46
CA TRP A 49 11.92 20.43 24.42
C TRP A 49 11.17 21.72 24.01
N GLU A 50 11.85 22.71 23.43
CA GLU A 50 11.20 23.93 22.90
C GLU A 50 10.26 23.65 21.70
N ARG A 51 10.56 22.61 20.91
CA ARG A 51 9.67 22.14 19.83
C ARG A 51 8.41 21.45 20.39
N VAL A 52 8.57 20.68 21.46
CA VAL A 52 7.48 19.92 22.10
C VAL A 52 6.58 20.82 22.93
N ILE A 53 7.12 21.64 23.83
CA ILE A 53 6.34 22.56 24.64
C ILE A 53 6.19 23.86 23.87
N THR A 54 5.01 24.12 23.30
CA THR A 54 4.75 25.33 22.53
C THR A 54 4.36 26.51 23.42
N ASP A 55 3.72 26.26 24.56
CA ASP A 55 3.41 27.26 25.59
C ASP A 55 3.42 26.65 26.99
N PHE A 56 4.16 27.24 27.93
CA PHE A 56 4.12 26.84 29.35
C PHE A 56 2.81 27.26 30.05
N ASN A 57 2.00 28.11 29.41
CA ASN A 57 0.74 28.63 29.93
C ASN A 57 0.92 29.26 31.33
N TYR A 58 1.95 30.09 31.48
CA TYR A 58 2.15 30.86 32.71
C TYR A 58 1.12 31.97 32.83
N SER A 59 0.64 32.19 34.05
CA SER A 59 -0.38 33.19 34.35
C SER A 59 0.08 34.64 34.12
N ASP A 60 1.39 34.89 34.18
CA ASP A 60 2.00 36.18 33.91
C ASP A 60 2.17 36.47 32.40
N GLY A 61 1.82 35.50 31.55
CA GLY A 61 1.88 35.59 30.10
C GLY A 61 3.29 35.45 29.51
N THR A 62 4.28 35.10 30.33
CA THR A 62 5.60 34.72 29.82
C THR A 62 5.57 33.30 29.25
N ASN A 63 6.49 33.01 28.33
CA ASN A 63 6.68 31.68 27.77
C ASN A 63 8.18 31.33 27.78
N THR A 64 8.82 31.63 28.91
CA THR A 64 10.27 31.46 29.10
C THR A 64 10.55 30.69 30.38
N TYR A 65 11.16 29.52 30.23
CA TYR A 65 11.68 28.71 31.31
C TYR A 65 13.18 28.97 31.48
N THR A 66 13.68 29.04 32.71
CA THR A 66 15.09 29.32 33.00
C THR A 66 15.83 28.07 33.48
N LEU A 67 16.94 27.72 32.82
CA LEU A 67 17.77 26.58 33.22
C LEU A 67 19.20 27.00 33.62
N LEU A 68 19.66 26.46 34.74
CA LEU A 68 21.07 26.37 35.08
C LEU A 68 21.56 24.96 34.77
N ILE A 69 22.51 24.83 33.84
CA ILE A 69 23.05 23.52 33.44
C ILE A 69 24.56 23.51 33.69
N ALA A 70 25.04 22.50 34.41
CA ALA A 70 26.47 22.36 34.69
C ALA A 70 26.94 20.91 34.68
N MET A 71 28.24 20.71 34.46
CA MET A 71 28.89 19.44 34.79
C MET A 71 29.24 19.40 36.29
N SER A 72 29.12 18.22 36.90
CA SER A 72 29.47 17.97 38.30
C SER A 72 30.95 18.23 38.54
N GLY A 73 31.26 18.81 39.70
CA GLY A 73 32.63 19.03 40.10
C GLY A 73 33.35 17.84 40.70
N THR A 74 32.61 16.84 41.14
CA THR A 74 33.14 15.78 42.01
C THR A 74 32.65 14.39 41.63
N THR A 75 31.50 14.29 40.96
CA THR A 75 30.82 13.01 40.74
C THR A 75 31.13 12.47 39.35
N ASN A 76 31.88 11.36 39.29
CA ASN A 76 32.16 10.63 38.06
C ASN A 76 30.97 9.74 37.69
N GLY A 77 30.77 9.50 36.39
CA GLY A 77 29.68 8.71 35.85
C GLY A 77 29.09 9.34 34.58
N THR A 78 28.07 8.68 34.04
CA THR A 78 27.37 9.09 32.82
C THR A 78 25.86 9.25 33.04
N GLY A 79 25.49 9.83 34.18
CA GLY A 79 24.10 10.21 34.51
C GLY A 79 24.03 11.70 34.85
N GLY A 80 22.89 12.16 35.35
CA GLY A 80 22.72 13.51 35.87
C GLY A 80 21.76 13.56 37.04
N VAL A 81 21.42 14.79 37.42
CA VAL A 81 20.30 15.11 38.31
C VAL A 81 19.68 16.41 37.80
N GLY A 82 18.40 16.37 37.45
CA GLY A 82 17.57 17.51 37.15
C GLY A 82 16.52 17.75 38.23
N GLY A 83 16.13 19.01 38.42
CA GLY A 83 15.05 19.36 39.34
C GLY A 83 14.54 20.78 39.09
N SER A 84 13.29 21.01 39.50
CA SER A 84 12.68 22.35 39.50
C SER A 84 13.09 23.11 40.75
N ASP A 85 13.40 24.40 40.60
CA ASP A 85 13.87 25.28 41.66
C ASP A 85 12.81 26.31 42.08
N ASP A 86 12.08 26.86 41.11
CA ASP A 86 11.03 27.87 41.33
C ASP A 86 9.83 27.63 40.40
N ASP A 87 8.68 28.16 40.78
CA ASP A 87 7.42 28.06 40.05
C ASP A 87 6.75 29.43 39.80
N ILE A 88 5.88 29.46 38.79
CA ILE A 88 4.91 30.54 38.55
C ILE A 88 3.52 29.92 38.67
N ASP A 89 2.81 30.27 39.74
CA ASP A 89 1.49 29.72 40.08
C ASP A 89 1.46 28.18 40.13
N GLY A 90 2.51 27.60 40.72
CA GLY A 90 2.66 26.16 40.87
C GLY A 90 3.26 25.47 39.65
N LYS A 91 3.41 26.13 38.49
CA LYS A 91 4.06 25.53 37.30
C LYS A 91 5.59 25.76 37.33
N PRO A 92 6.43 24.74 37.09
CA PRO A 92 7.88 24.90 37.02
C PRO A 92 8.30 26.03 36.08
N SER A 93 9.15 26.94 36.54
CA SER A 93 9.64 28.10 35.76
C SER A 93 11.16 28.24 35.76
N HIS A 94 11.82 27.67 36.77
CA HIS A 94 13.26 27.61 36.89
C HIS A 94 13.68 26.20 37.29
N GLY A 95 14.84 25.75 36.80
CA GLY A 95 15.40 24.47 37.19
C GLY A 95 16.91 24.41 37.07
N THR A 96 17.48 23.43 37.74
CA THR A 96 18.91 23.13 37.73
C THR A 96 19.14 21.71 37.27
N VAL A 97 20.08 21.55 36.33
CA VAL A 97 20.53 20.25 35.83
C VAL A 97 22.04 20.11 36.02
N VAL A 98 22.47 19.02 36.67
CA VAL A 98 23.88 18.71 36.90
C VAL A 98 24.23 17.34 36.33
N PHE A 99 25.02 17.30 35.25
CA PHE A 99 25.51 16.05 34.65
C PHE A 99 26.80 15.55 35.29
N TYR A 100 26.99 14.24 35.40
CA TYR A 100 28.25 13.66 35.90
C TYR A 100 29.40 13.81 34.90
N ARG A 101 30.63 13.91 35.42
CA ARG A 101 31.83 14.34 34.65
C ARG A 101 32.51 13.23 33.83
N GLY A 102 31.80 12.16 33.49
CA GLY A 102 32.34 10.99 32.80
C GLY A 102 33.01 9.99 33.74
N THR A 103 33.32 8.79 33.24
CA THR A 103 33.87 7.66 34.01
C THR A 103 35.31 7.90 34.49
N ASP A 104 36.06 8.76 33.81
CA ASP A 104 37.42 9.19 34.18
C ASP A 104 37.47 10.59 34.81
N GLY A 105 36.31 11.24 34.98
CA GLY A 105 36.22 12.64 35.42
C GLY A 105 36.64 13.68 34.38
N ALA A 106 36.91 13.27 33.14
CA ALA A 106 37.31 14.09 31.99
C ALA A 106 36.49 13.73 30.74
N GLY A 107 35.21 13.38 30.93
CA GLY A 107 34.25 13.15 29.86
C GLY A 107 34.28 11.75 29.23
N ALA A 108 35.13 10.82 29.66
CA ALA A 108 35.08 9.44 29.15
C ALA A 108 33.74 8.76 29.47
N GLY A 109 33.32 7.83 28.62
CA GLY A 109 32.03 7.15 28.73
C GLY A 109 30.88 7.88 28.03
N TRP A 110 30.97 9.20 27.88
CA TRP A 110 29.99 9.97 27.10
C TRP A 110 30.20 9.81 25.59
N TYR A 111 29.08 9.71 24.88
CA TYR A 111 28.99 10.04 23.48
C TYR A 111 28.60 11.51 23.32
N LEU A 112 29.37 12.21 22.49
CA LEU A 112 29.06 13.57 22.07
C LEU A 112 28.72 13.49 20.59
N ASP A 113 27.44 13.67 20.29
CA ASP A 113 26.93 13.63 18.92
C ASP A 113 27.49 14.80 18.10
N PRO A 114 28.22 14.55 17.00
CA PRO A 114 28.68 15.59 16.08
C PRO A 114 27.57 16.34 15.34
N VAL A 115 26.41 15.71 15.14
CA VAL A 115 25.26 16.25 14.40
C VAL A 115 23.97 15.98 15.19
N PRO A 116 23.80 16.57 16.38
CA PRO A 116 22.68 16.24 17.27
C PRO A 116 21.29 16.55 16.69
N ALA A 117 21.22 17.35 15.62
CA ALA A 117 19.97 17.66 14.91
C ALA A 117 19.40 16.49 14.08
N ASP A 118 20.11 15.36 13.98
CA ASP A 118 19.56 14.10 13.47
C ASP A 118 19.92 12.92 14.39
N ASP A 119 19.44 11.72 14.03
CA ASP A 119 19.57 10.51 14.84
C ASP A 119 20.07 9.31 14.02
N VAL A 120 20.75 9.56 12.90
CA VAL A 120 21.10 8.55 11.89
C VAL A 120 22.11 7.51 12.34
N GLU A 121 22.84 7.78 13.41
CA GLU A 121 23.79 6.87 14.05
C GLU A 121 23.09 5.78 14.88
N PHE A 122 21.82 5.94 15.21
CA PHE A 122 20.97 5.00 15.97
C PHE A 122 20.07 4.17 15.05
N ASN A 123 20.69 3.46 14.11
CA ASN A 123 19.98 2.79 13.02
C ASN A 123 19.91 1.26 13.12
N SER A 124 20.36 0.62 14.21
CA SER A 124 20.47 -0.85 14.26
C SER A 124 19.21 -1.56 14.75
N THR A 125 18.84 -1.36 16.01
CA THR A 125 17.68 -2.02 16.63
C THR A 125 16.74 -0.92 17.05
N VAL A 126 15.59 -0.84 16.39
CA VAL A 126 14.51 0.07 16.76
C VAL A 126 13.65 -0.66 17.78
N HIS A 127 13.59 -0.13 19.00
CA HIS A 127 12.78 -0.70 20.07
C HIS A 127 11.36 -0.14 20.06
N ASN A 128 11.18 1.09 19.58
CA ASN A 128 9.91 1.73 19.24
C ASN A 128 10.18 3.03 18.46
N ALA A 129 9.15 3.82 18.18
CA ALA A 129 9.25 5.09 17.46
C ALA A 129 10.25 6.08 18.07
N PHE A 130 10.55 6.00 19.37
CA PHE A 130 11.36 6.98 20.10
C PHE A 130 12.58 6.37 20.81
N SER A 131 12.83 5.06 20.65
CA SER A 131 13.97 4.37 21.25
C SER A 131 14.68 3.48 20.23
N ALA A 132 15.97 3.70 20.02
CA ALA A 132 16.77 2.86 19.14
C ALA A 132 18.23 2.75 19.59
N ARG A 133 18.88 1.69 19.10
CA ARG A 133 20.31 1.44 19.32
C ARG A 133 21.17 1.75 18.11
N ALA A 134 22.39 2.13 18.41
CA ALA A 134 23.43 2.34 17.42
C ALA A 134 24.09 1.04 16.97
N SER A 135 24.47 1.04 15.69
CA SER A 135 25.31 0.01 15.10
C SER A 135 26.77 0.12 15.59
N ALA A 136 27.58 -0.91 15.33
CA ALA A 136 28.96 -0.97 15.80
C ALA A 136 29.79 0.25 15.35
N GLY A 137 30.44 0.95 16.29
CA GLY A 137 31.16 2.19 16.01
C GLY A 137 31.14 3.16 17.19
N ARG A 138 31.05 4.46 16.92
CA ARG A 138 30.56 5.44 17.91
C ARG A 138 29.16 5.83 17.45
N PRO A 139 28.14 5.81 18.32
CA PRO A 139 28.16 5.80 19.79
C PRO A 139 28.24 4.45 20.50
N PHE A 140 28.34 3.33 19.76
CA PHE A 140 28.40 1.98 20.34
C PHE A 140 29.31 1.90 21.59
N THR A 141 28.80 1.34 22.68
CA THR A 141 29.38 1.22 24.04
C THR A 141 29.44 2.46 24.92
N ARG A 142 28.86 3.60 24.51
CA ARG A 142 28.86 4.85 25.28
C ARG A 142 27.45 5.25 25.70
N ALA A 143 27.34 6.02 26.78
CA ALA A 143 26.09 6.66 27.16
C ALA A 143 25.87 7.91 26.27
N ASP A 144 24.67 8.06 25.73
CA ASP A 144 24.33 9.22 24.89
C ASP A 144 24.06 10.45 25.75
N LEU A 145 24.90 11.49 25.60
CA LEU A 145 24.70 12.74 26.34
C LEU A 145 23.39 13.42 25.94
N LEU A 146 22.93 13.27 24.69
CA LEU A 146 21.69 13.88 24.23
C LEU A 146 20.48 13.31 24.97
N THR A 147 20.36 11.97 25.03
CA THR A 147 19.31 11.30 25.82
C THR A 147 19.35 11.68 27.29
N VAL A 148 20.51 11.62 27.95
CA VAL A 148 20.57 12.00 29.37
C VAL A 148 20.23 13.48 29.55
N ALA A 149 20.65 14.36 28.64
CA ALA A 149 20.29 15.77 28.71
C ALA A 149 18.78 16.00 28.60
N MET A 150 18.12 15.36 27.64
CA MET A 150 16.66 15.45 27.50
C MET A 150 15.94 14.90 28.74
N HIS A 151 16.41 13.78 29.29
CA HIS A 151 15.84 13.14 30.48
C HIS A 151 15.90 14.07 31.71
N GLU A 152 17.09 14.59 32.04
CA GLU A 152 17.25 15.45 33.22
C GLU A 152 16.57 16.82 33.04
N ILE A 153 16.50 17.34 31.80
CA ILE A 153 15.70 18.52 31.51
C ILE A 153 14.21 18.20 31.74
N GLY A 154 13.74 17.00 31.40
CA GLY A 154 12.37 16.54 31.71
C GLY A 154 12.04 16.63 33.21
N HIS A 155 12.96 16.16 34.07
CA HIS A 155 12.82 16.35 35.53
C HIS A 155 12.75 17.82 35.93
N ALA A 156 13.62 18.67 35.38
CA ALA A 156 13.59 20.10 35.66
C ALA A 156 12.26 20.75 35.22
N LEU A 157 11.71 20.32 34.08
CA LEU A 157 10.43 20.80 33.54
C LEU A 157 9.20 20.30 34.33
N GLY A 158 9.38 19.32 35.24
CA GLY A 158 8.34 18.91 36.19
C GLY A 158 7.92 17.43 36.11
N LEU A 159 8.60 16.59 35.34
CA LEU A 159 8.38 15.14 35.33
C LEU A 159 9.10 14.50 36.52
N ASP A 160 8.56 14.65 37.72
CA ASP A 160 9.15 14.13 38.96
C ASP A 160 8.04 13.62 39.90
N SER A 161 8.38 12.98 41.01
CA SER A 161 7.48 12.52 42.06
C SER A 161 6.87 13.66 42.90
N ASN A 162 6.25 14.63 42.21
CA ASN A 162 5.64 15.84 42.76
C ASN A 162 4.11 15.77 42.79
N ASP A 163 3.46 16.76 43.42
CA ASP A 163 2.00 16.80 43.59
C ASP A 163 1.24 16.84 42.25
N ALA A 164 1.79 17.44 41.19
CA ALA A 164 1.12 17.56 39.90
C ALA A 164 1.07 16.22 39.16
N MET A 165 2.19 15.49 39.12
CA MET A 165 2.24 14.13 38.56
C MET A 165 1.43 13.15 39.43
N ASN A 166 1.60 13.21 40.75
CA ASN A 166 0.92 12.31 41.70
C ASN A 166 -0.60 12.54 41.78
N LYS A 167 -1.11 13.67 41.30
CA LYS A 167 -2.55 13.90 41.13
C LYS A 167 -3.19 12.89 40.17
N PHE A 168 -2.44 12.42 39.18
CA PHE A 168 -2.89 11.45 38.17
C PHE A 168 -2.30 10.06 38.40
N ALA A 169 -1.31 9.91 39.27
CA ALA A 169 -0.66 8.63 39.56
C ALA A 169 -1.26 7.93 40.79
N THR A 170 -1.57 6.64 40.64
CA THR A 170 -2.01 5.79 41.75
C THR A 170 -1.05 4.62 41.95
N ASP A 171 -0.63 4.38 43.20
CA ASP A 171 0.16 3.21 43.58
C ASP A 171 -0.63 1.93 43.30
N THR A 172 -0.08 1.07 42.45
CA THR A 172 -0.73 -0.21 42.08
C THR A 172 -0.56 -1.27 43.16
N GLY A 173 0.35 -1.06 44.11
CA GLY A 173 0.78 -2.03 45.12
C GLY A 173 1.73 -3.11 44.58
N ALA A 174 2.03 -3.10 43.28
CA ALA A 174 3.04 -3.96 42.68
C ALA A 174 4.43 -3.35 42.83
N ILE A 175 5.43 -4.22 42.97
CA ILE A 175 6.83 -3.83 43.13
C ILE A 175 7.57 -4.18 41.84
N ASP A 176 8.31 -3.23 41.30
CA ASP A 176 9.16 -3.43 40.13
C ASP A 176 10.44 -4.21 40.48
N THR A 177 11.23 -4.54 39.46
CA THR A 177 12.52 -5.24 39.61
C THR A 177 13.54 -4.45 40.45
N GLY A 178 13.38 -3.13 40.53
CA GLY A 178 14.17 -2.18 41.34
C GLY A 178 13.75 -2.07 42.82
N SER A 179 12.75 -2.83 43.26
CA SER A 179 12.14 -2.75 44.61
C SER A 179 11.38 -1.45 44.91
N ALA A 180 11.00 -0.68 43.90
CA ALA A 180 10.10 0.45 44.00
C ALA A 180 8.66 0.05 43.64
N HIS A 181 7.70 0.91 43.96
CA HIS A 181 6.31 0.69 43.57
C HIS A 181 6.09 1.09 42.11
N LEU A 182 5.25 0.31 41.41
CA LEU A 182 4.69 0.66 40.11
C LEU A 182 3.46 1.57 40.30
N TRP A 183 3.38 2.63 39.51
CA TRP A 183 2.36 3.67 39.58
C TRP A 183 1.59 3.76 38.26
N ALA A 184 0.27 3.61 38.31
CA ALA A 184 -0.59 3.82 37.15
C ALA A 184 -0.89 5.32 37.03
N PHE A 185 -0.35 5.98 36.00
CA PHE A 185 -0.69 7.36 35.65
C PHE A 185 -1.92 7.37 34.74
N GLU A 186 -3.01 7.98 35.18
CA GLU A 186 -4.30 8.08 34.48
C GLU A 186 -4.62 9.54 34.17
N GLY A 187 -3.99 10.09 33.13
CA GLY A 187 -4.23 11.43 32.62
C GLY A 187 -5.39 11.51 31.61
N PRO A 188 -5.93 12.71 31.33
CA PRO A 188 -6.93 12.91 30.28
C PRO A 188 -6.49 12.50 28.87
N SER A 189 -5.20 12.61 28.57
CA SER A 189 -4.64 12.36 27.24
C SER A 189 -3.87 11.05 27.16
N VAL A 190 -3.25 10.62 28.26
CA VAL A 190 -2.44 9.39 28.31
C VAL A 190 -2.65 8.60 29.59
N SER A 191 -2.65 7.28 29.45
CA SER A 191 -2.49 6.34 30.55
C SER A 191 -1.19 5.57 30.39
N HIS A 192 -0.32 5.61 31.39
CA HIS A 192 1.01 4.96 31.30
C HIS A 192 1.49 4.37 32.63
N LEU A 193 2.34 3.34 32.55
CA LEU A 193 2.95 2.71 33.72
C LEU A 193 4.26 3.42 34.09
N PHE A 194 4.27 4.02 35.28
CA PHE A 194 5.45 4.62 35.87
C PHE A 194 6.01 3.76 37.01
N THR A 195 7.21 4.09 37.44
CA THR A 195 7.87 3.55 38.63
C THR A 195 8.44 4.67 39.49
N GLY A 196 8.53 4.42 40.79
CA GLY A 196 9.31 5.23 41.72
C GLY A 196 10.79 4.83 41.78
N TYR A 197 11.25 3.85 41.01
CA TYR A 197 12.64 3.40 41.02
C TYR A 197 13.56 4.45 40.41
N ASP A 198 14.70 4.68 41.06
CA ASP A 198 15.77 5.57 40.57
C ASP A 198 17.14 4.95 40.90
N VAL A 199 18.17 5.28 40.11
CA VAL A 199 19.56 4.85 40.32
C VAL A 199 20.14 5.56 41.54
N GLY A 200 19.74 5.11 42.72
CA GLY A 200 20.11 5.73 44.00
C GLY A 200 19.09 5.52 45.12
N GLY A 201 17.87 5.07 44.81
CA GLY A 201 16.84 4.85 45.81
C GLY A 201 15.46 4.55 45.22
N THR A 202 14.44 4.78 46.04
CA THR A 202 13.04 4.65 45.65
C THR A 202 12.29 5.92 46.05
N HIS A 203 11.34 6.31 45.23
CA HIS A 203 10.51 7.49 45.38
C HIS A 203 9.04 7.11 45.53
N ASN A 204 8.26 8.02 46.09
CA ASN A 204 6.83 7.83 46.33
C ASN A 204 6.02 8.59 45.28
N GLY A 205 6.07 8.11 44.04
CA GLY A 205 5.31 8.68 42.95
C GLY A 205 5.73 8.20 41.57
N ALA A 206 5.01 8.65 40.56
CA ALA A 206 5.31 8.44 39.15
C ALA A 206 6.45 9.37 38.70
N GLN A 207 7.70 8.96 38.94
CA GLN A 207 8.88 9.73 38.54
C GLN A 207 9.45 9.28 37.20
N HIS A 208 9.58 7.96 37.01
CA HIS A 208 10.16 7.37 35.82
C HIS A 208 9.16 6.49 35.09
N SER A 209 9.28 6.38 33.78
CA SER A 209 8.57 5.34 33.03
C SER A 209 9.06 3.96 33.48
N ALA A 210 8.15 3.02 33.68
CA ALA A 210 8.53 1.63 33.92
C ALA A 210 9.21 1.05 32.67
N ASP A 211 10.18 0.16 32.88
CA ASP A 211 10.95 -0.48 31.81
C ASP A 211 10.08 -1.46 30.99
N SER A 212 10.53 -1.81 29.78
CA SER A 212 9.75 -2.62 28.83
C SER A 212 9.41 -4.05 29.26
N ASP A 213 10.10 -4.59 30.26
CA ASP A 213 9.80 -5.90 30.85
C ASP A 213 8.84 -5.82 32.06
N GLU A 214 8.45 -4.62 32.48
CA GLU A 214 7.52 -4.41 33.59
C GLU A 214 6.07 -4.38 33.10
N SER A 215 5.18 -5.05 33.84
CA SER A 215 3.74 -4.98 33.61
C SER A 215 2.95 -5.28 34.87
N VAL A 216 1.74 -4.72 34.97
CA VAL A 216 0.85 -4.94 36.12
C VAL A 216 -0.61 -5.01 35.69
N PHE A 217 -1.35 -5.96 36.27
CA PHE A 217 -2.81 -5.99 36.14
C PHE A 217 -3.43 -5.06 37.18
N TYR A 218 -3.98 -3.93 36.74
CA TYR A 218 -4.52 -2.89 37.61
C TYR A 218 -5.82 -2.33 37.04
N ASN A 219 -6.83 -2.12 37.90
CA ASN A 219 -8.17 -1.63 37.53
C ASN A 219 -8.85 -2.38 36.36
N GLY A 220 -8.57 -3.68 36.21
CA GLY A 220 -9.24 -4.53 35.22
C GLY A 220 -8.57 -4.61 33.85
N GLN A 221 -7.40 -3.98 33.67
CA GLN A 221 -6.61 -4.03 32.45
C GLN A 221 -5.13 -4.28 32.73
N MET A 222 -4.40 -4.74 31.72
CA MET A 222 -2.94 -4.86 31.79
C MET A 222 -2.29 -3.53 31.45
N TRP A 223 -1.36 -3.13 32.30
CA TRP A 223 -0.50 -1.96 32.14
C TRP A 223 0.91 -2.42 31.82
N TYR A 224 1.60 -1.73 30.93
CA TYR A 224 2.93 -2.10 30.46
C TYR A 224 3.87 -0.90 30.56
N GLY A 225 5.09 -1.17 31.01
CA GLY A 225 6.21 -0.28 30.79
C GLY A 225 6.75 -0.43 29.37
N THR A 226 7.69 0.43 29.01
CA THR A 226 8.31 0.45 27.68
C THR A 226 9.62 1.24 27.72
N ASP A 227 10.45 1.05 26.70
CA ASP A 227 11.71 1.77 26.53
C ASP A 227 11.44 3.22 26.09
N HIS A 228 11.48 4.18 27.00
CA HIS A 228 11.18 5.60 26.81
C HIS A 228 12.28 6.53 27.32
N LEU A 229 12.14 7.84 27.07
CA LEU A 229 13.07 8.84 27.58
C LEU A 229 13.19 8.79 29.09
N MET A 230 12.05 8.68 29.79
CA MET A 230 11.97 8.78 31.24
C MET A 230 12.22 7.45 31.98
N ASN A 231 12.80 6.43 31.36
CA ASN A 231 13.25 5.25 32.10
C ASN A 231 14.40 5.61 33.06
N PRO A 232 14.50 4.94 34.23
CA PRO A 232 15.48 5.28 35.26
C PRO A 232 16.93 4.95 34.85
N VAL A 233 17.13 4.12 33.82
CA VAL A 233 18.46 3.71 33.35
C VAL A 233 18.58 3.91 31.85
N VAL A 234 19.47 4.81 31.44
CA VAL A 234 19.83 4.96 30.02
C VAL A 234 20.86 3.90 29.64
N ALA A 235 20.47 2.98 28.76
CA ALA A 235 21.38 1.95 28.25
C ALA A 235 22.48 2.56 27.36
N THR A 236 23.70 2.01 27.43
CA THR A 236 24.76 2.41 26.49
C THR A 236 24.41 2.02 25.06
N SER A 237 24.83 2.84 24.09
CA SER A 237 24.52 2.68 22.65
C SER A 237 23.05 2.90 22.30
N GLN A 238 22.22 3.40 23.22
CA GLN A 238 20.80 3.65 23.00
C GLN A 238 20.53 5.15 23.06
N ARG A 239 19.67 5.62 22.17
CA ARG A 239 19.09 6.95 22.20
C ARG A 239 17.59 6.79 22.42
N ASN A 240 17.12 7.44 23.48
CA ASN A 240 15.71 7.68 23.71
C ASN A 240 15.43 9.15 23.41
N LEU A 241 14.42 9.40 22.58
CA LEU A 241 13.89 10.72 22.22
C LEU A 241 12.74 11.09 23.16
N ILE A 242 12.39 12.36 23.25
CA ILE A 242 11.12 12.75 23.89
C ILE A 242 9.99 12.03 23.14
N ASP A 243 9.24 11.20 23.85
CA ASP A 243 8.17 10.38 23.29
C ASP A 243 6.79 11.00 23.53
N ASN A 244 5.78 10.59 22.74
CA ASN A 244 4.42 11.11 22.83
C ASN A 244 3.81 10.93 24.23
N VAL A 245 4.11 9.81 24.90
CA VAL A 245 3.62 9.51 26.25
C VAL A 245 4.19 10.51 27.27
N THR A 246 5.48 10.79 27.20
CA THR A 246 6.16 11.80 28.02
C THR A 246 5.58 13.20 27.77
N ALA A 247 5.34 13.57 26.52
CA ALA A 247 4.74 14.85 26.16
C ALA A 247 3.29 15.00 26.68
N TRP A 248 2.46 13.97 26.52
CA TRP A 248 1.11 13.98 27.08
C TRP A 248 1.09 13.99 28.61
N ALA A 249 1.99 13.26 29.28
CA ALA A 249 2.04 13.24 30.73
C ALA A 249 2.37 14.63 31.31
N ILE A 250 3.32 15.35 30.71
CA ILE A 250 3.64 16.72 31.15
C ILE A 250 2.51 17.70 30.81
N HIS A 251 1.84 17.55 29.65
CA HIS A 251 0.63 18.30 29.29
C HIS A 251 -0.49 18.11 30.32
N ASP A 252 -0.81 16.86 30.66
CA ASP A 252 -1.87 16.52 31.60
C ASP A 252 -1.56 17.01 33.03
N ALA A 253 -0.30 16.90 33.46
CA ALA A 253 0.14 17.32 34.78
C ALA A 253 0.18 18.84 34.97
N TRP A 254 0.69 19.57 33.97
CA TRP A 254 1.04 20.99 34.10
C TRP A 254 0.23 21.94 33.22
N ASP A 255 -0.67 21.44 32.37
CA ASP A 255 -1.46 22.24 31.44
C ASP A 255 -0.55 23.08 30.53
N TYR A 256 0.48 22.45 29.96
CA TYR A 256 1.36 23.03 28.93
C TYR A 256 0.77 22.77 27.54
N ASP A 257 0.79 23.72 26.62
CA ASP A 257 0.43 23.46 25.23
C ASP A 257 1.57 22.72 24.54
N ILE A 258 1.27 21.58 23.91
CA ILE A 258 2.28 20.72 23.27
C ILE A 258 2.05 20.53 21.77
N GLU A 259 3.14 20.27 21.07
CA GLU A 259 3.15 19.59 19.76
C GLU A 259 3.74 18.19 19.98
N LEU A 260 3.16 17.17 19.34
CA LEU A 260 3.61 15.80 19.57
C LEU A 260 5.00 15.55 18.98
N PRO A 261 5.90 14.89 19.73
CA PRO A 261 7.25 14.61 19.26
C PRO A 261 7.33 13.89 17.91
N GLU A 262 6.38 13.01 17.58
CA GLU A 262 6.34 12.28 16.30
C GLU A 262 6.39 13.18 15.06
N VAL A 263 5.87 14.41 15.17
CA VAL A 263 5.86 15.41 14.09
C VAL A 263 7.28 15.79 13.66
N PHE A 264 8.26 15.71 14.57
CA PHE A 264 9.65 16.11 14.32
C PHE A 264 10.55 14.97 13.82
N GLY A 265 10.01 13.77 13.66
CA GLY A 265 10.73 12.57 13.27
C GLY A 265 10.67 11.47 14.33
N THR A 266 10.89 10.23 13.88
CA THR A 266 10.91 9.03 14.74
C THR A 266 12.06 8.11 14.28
N PHE A 267 12.28 6.99 14.96
CA PHE A 267 13.20 5.97 14.45
C PHE A 267 12.63 5.13 13.29
N TYR A 268 11.32 5.26 13.03
CA TYR A 268 10.66 4.75 11.82
C TYR A 268 10.76 5.71 10.65
N SER A 269 11.07 6.99 10.88
CA SER A 269 11.27 7.99 9.83
C SER A 269 12.39 8.94 10.25
N THR A 270 13.59 8.78 9.68
CA THR A 270 14.79 9.50 10.11
C THR A 270 15.46 10.20 8.94
N LEU A 271 15.62 11.52 9.03
CA LEU A 271 16.29 12.35 8.03
C LEU A 271 17.78 12.53 8.36
N ASN A 272 18.66 12.12 7.45
CA ASN A 272 20.07 12.49 7.49
C ASN A 272 20.27 13.93 7.03
N ARG A 273 20.56 14.85 7.96
CA ARG A 273 20.69 16.29 7.67
C ARG A 273 21.94 16.61 6.87
N SER A 274 22.93 15.70 6.85
CA SER A 274 24.18 15.88 6.10
C SER A 274 24.06 15.45 4.64
N THR A 275 23.21 14.46 4.34
CA THR A 275 23.06 13.90 2.98
C THR A 275 21.74 14.23 2.32
N GLY A 276 20.70 14.58 3.10
CA GLY A 276 19.32 14.73 2.64
C GLY A 276 18.57 13.41 2.45
N GLN A 277 19.13 12.28 2.87
CA GLN A 277 18.46 10.98 2.77
C GLN A 277 17.43 10.81 3.89
N LEU A 278 16.17 10.57 3.52
CA LEU A 278 15.12 10.15 4.45
C LEU A 278 15.00 8.62 4.44
N LEU A 279 15.20 8.01 5.60
CA LEU A 279 14.99 6.59 5.82
C LEU A 279 13.63 6.38 6.49
N VAL A 280 12.75 5.62 5.86
CA VAL A 280 11.44 5.20 6.38
C VAL A 280 11.47 3.69 6.58
N ARG A 281 11.00 3.20 7.72
CA ARG A 281 11.06 1.79 8.08
C ARG A 281 9.83 1.33 8.81
N GLY A 282 9.41 0.10 8.54
CA GLY A 282 8.51 -0.63 9.41
C GLY A 282 9.22 -1.21 10.64
N ALA A 283 8.50 -1.99 11.43
CA ALA A 283 8.97 -2.58 12.66
C ALA A 283 9.01 -4.11 12.55
N PRO A 284 10.11 -4.78 12.96
CA PRO A 284 10.11 -6.22 12.99
C PRO A 284 9.12 -6.74 14.05
N GLY A 285 8.34 -7.74 13.69
CA GLY A 285 7.47 -8.46 14.61
C GLY A 285 8.26 -9.21 15.70
N PRO A 286 7.95 -9.03 17.01
CA PRO A 286 8.71 -9.68 18.08
C PRO A 286 8.53 -11.20 18.15
N ALA A 287 7.44 -11.73 17.56
CA ALA A 287 7.11 -13.16 17.53
C ALA A 287 6.39 -13.59 16.25
N ASP A 288 5.50 -12.74 15.73
CA ASP A 288 4.78 -12.89 14.46
C ASP A 288 5.08 -11.67 13.57
N PRO A 289 5.10 -11.82 12.24
CA PRO A 289 5.41 -10.71 11.32
C PRO A 289 4.50 -9.48 11.51
N SER A 290 5.05 -8.28 11.31
CA SER A 290 4.34 -7.01 11.47
C SER A 290 3.82 -6.49 10.14
N ASN A 291 2.51 -6.59 9.87
CA ASN A 291 1.97 -6.03 8.63
C ASN A 291 1.83 -4.51 8.76
N ASP A 292 2.81 -3.77 8.28
CA ASP A 292 2.90 -2.33 8.47
C ASP A 292 2.18 -1.55 7.35
N ASN A 293 1.70 -0.36 7.67
CA ASN A 293 1.08 0.55 6.71
C ASN A 293 1.84 1.89 6.68
N ILE A 294 2.51 2.14 5.56
CA ILE A 294 3.40 3.29 5.36
C ILE A 294 2.78 4.21 4.31
N GLN A 295 2.67 5.50 4.62
CA GLN A 295 2.20 6.52 3.69
C GLN A 295 3.18 7.68 3.58
N ILE A 296 3.50 8.06 2.35
CA ILE A 296 4.39 9.18 2.02
C ILE A 296 3.67 10.09 1.04
N GLY A 297 3.61 11.39 1.35
CA GLY A 297 3.01 12.36 0.43
C GLY A 297 3.19 13.81 0.88
N LEU A 298 3.05 14.73 -0.07
CA LEU A 298 2.99 16.17 0.17
C LEU A 298 1.62 16.57 0.72
N LEU A 299 1.61 17.22 1.88
CA LEU A 299 0.42 17.82 2.47
C LEU A 299 0.72 19.28 2.82
N PHE A 300 -0.06 20.21 2.24
CA PHE A 300 0.12 21.65 2.42
C PHE A 300 1.57 22.16 2.18
N GLY A 301 2.31 21.51 1.29
CA GLY A 301 3.68 21.88 0.93
C GLY A 301 4.77 21.30 1.84
N ALA A 302 4.41 20.50 2.85
CA ALA A 302 5.36 19.70 3.63
C ALA A 302 5.32 18.23 3.18
N LEU A 303 6.42 17.51 3.33
CA LEU A 303 6.44 16.06 3.14
C LEU A 303 6.00 15.40 4.44
N VAL A 304 4.91 14.64 4.40
CA VAL A 304 4.41 13.87 5.55
C VAL A 304 4.75 12.40 5.33
N VAL A 305 5.31 11.78 6.37
CA VAL A 305 5.52 10.33 6.44
C VAL A 305 4.72 9.80 7.61
N SER A 306 3.78 8.90 7.31
CA SER A 306 2.98 8.19 8.30
C SER A 306 3.44 6.74 8.35
N VAL A 307 3.80 6.24 9.54
CA VAL A 307 4.14 4.83 9.76
C VAL A 307 3.23 4.27 10.83
N ASP A 308 2.35 3.36 10.42
CA ASP A 308 1.51 2.54 11.29
C ASP A 308 2.11 1.13 11.35
N ILE A 309 2.55 0.70 12.53
CA ILE A 309 3.19 -0.61 12.68
C ILE A 309 2.11 -1.65 13.00
N GLY A 310 2.11 -2.78 12.29
CA GLY A 310 1.10 -3.81 12.46
C GLY A 310 1.13 -4.49 13.83
N GLN A 311 2.31 -4.56 14.46
CA GLN A 311 2.51 -5.06 15.82
C GLN A 311 2.93 -3.94 16.75
N ASP A 312 1.94 -3.22 17.27
CA ASP A 312 2.17 -2.14 18.21
C ASP A 312 2.90 -2.57 19.48
N ILE A 313 3.74 -1.66 19.95
CA ILE A 313 4.57 -1.86 21.12
C ILE A 313 3.82 -1.32 22.34
N PRO A 314 3.45 -2.17 23.32
CA PRO A 314 2.65 -1.74 24.45
C PRO A 314 3.26 -0.56 25.20
N GLY A 315 2.42 0.35 25.67
CA GLY A 315 2.85 1.52 26.45
C GLY A 315 3.48 2.66 25.64
N THR A 316 3.52 2.57 24.30
CA THR A 316 4.05 3.66 23.43
C THR A 316 2.98 4.64 22.95
N GLY A 317 1.71 4.35 23.20
CA GLY A 317 0.55 5.16 22.81
C GLY A 317 -0.26 5.70 23.99
N PRO A 318 -1.45 6.25 23.74
CA PRO A 318 -2.29 6.86 24.79
C PRO A 318 -2.90 5.84 25.76
N LEU A 319 -2.89 4.55 25.40
CA LEU A 319 -3.43 3.46 26.20
C LEU A 319 -2.34 2.83 27.07
N PRO A 320 -2.70 2.32 28.27
CA PRO A 320 -1.72 1.81 29.22
C PRO A 320 -1.08 0.47 28.84
N GLY A 321 -1.48 -0.13 27.72
CA GLY A 321 -1.04 -1.45 27.35
C GLY A 321 -1.28 -1.78 25.89
N VAL A 322 -1.59 -3.05 25.60
CA VAL A 322 -1.83 -3.52 24.24
C VAL A 322 -3.09 -2.83 23.67
N GLY A 323 -2.93 -2.14 22.56
CA GLY A 323 -3.99 -1.50 21.79
C GLY A 323 -3.44 -1.07 20.44
N ASN A 324 -4.33 -0.80 19.49
CA ASN A 324 -3.94 -0.23 18.20
C ASN A 324 -3.49 1.21 18.45
N VAL A 325 -2.18 1.45 18.43
CA VAL A 325 -1.61 2.79 18.44
C VAL A 325 -1.89 3.39 17.06
N ASP A 326 -2.18 4.68 17.02
CA ASP A 326 -2.37 5.35 15.73
C ASP A 326 -1.01 5.49 15.02
N ALA A 327 -1.06 5.68 13.70
CA ALA A 327 0.14 5.88 12.90
C ALA A 327 0.98 7.07 13.38
N PHE A 328 2.30 6.89 13.45
CA PHE A 328 3.23 7.99 13.75
C PHE A 328 3.43 8.86 12.51
N ALA A 329 3.03 10.13 12.60
CA ALA A 329 3.09 11.07 11.49
C ALA A 329 4.20 12.11 11.67
N SER A 330 5.28 11.98 10.88
CA SER A 330 6.41 12.93 10.86
C SER A 330 6.30 13.90 9.68
N VAL A 331 6.70 15.15 9.91
CA VAL A 331 6.60 16.25 8.94
C VAL A 331 7.98 16.81 8.61
N TYR A 332 8.34 16.82 7.34
CA TYR A 332 9.62 17.30 6.85
C TYR A 332 9.47 18.48 5.90
N ASN A 333 10.44 19.39 5.95
CA ASN A 333 10.62 20.39 4.92
C ASN A 333 11.14 19.69 3.65
N PRO A 334 10.41 19.73 2.51
CA PRO A 334 10.81 19.04 1.30
C PRO A 334 12.20 19.46 0.79
N ALA A 335 12.60 20.71 1.02
CA ALA A 335 13.90 21.24 0.61
C ALA A 335 15.09 20.53 1.27
N ASP A 336 14.87 19.83 2.39
CA ASP A 336 15.91 19.11 3.12
C ASP A 336 16.09 17.67 2.59
N ILE A 337 15.22 17.20 1.68
CA ILE A 337 15.17 15.79 1.23
C ILE A 337 15.73 15.65 -0.18
N THR A 338 16.75 14.81 -0.38
CA THR A 338 17.35 14.53 -1.69
C THR A 338 17.09 13.12 -2.20
N SER A 339 16.78 12.18 -1.31
CA SER A 339 16.48 10.78 -1.64
C SER A 339 15.65 10.14 -0.53
N ILE A 340 14.81 9.16 -0.87
CA ILE A 340 14.00 8.42 0.11
C ILE A 340 14.33 6.92 0.00
N ILE A 341 14.50 6.26 1.14
CA ILE A 341 14.60 4.80 1.25
C ILE A 341 13.47 4.33 2.16
N VAL A 342 12.68 3.37 1.70
CA VAL A 342 11.65 2.67 2.48
C VAL A 342 12.09 1.23 2.68
N GLN A 343 12.12 0.75 3.92
CA GLN A 343 12.40 -0.64 4.27
C GLN A 343 11.27 -1.15 5.17
N SER A 344 10.25 -1.77 4.58
CA SER A 344 9.04 -2.10 5.34
C SER A 344 9.27 -3.26 6.32
N GLY A 345 9.98 -4.31 5.91
CA GLY A 345 10.60 -5.24 6.87
C GLY A 345 10.03 -6.65 6.78
N ASP A 346 9.36 -7.10 7.84
CA ASP A 346 8.71 -8.41 7.87
C ASP A 346 7.19 -8.26 7.95
N GLY A 347 6.43 -9.13 7.30
CA GLY A 347 4.98 -9.01 7.25
C GLY A 347 4.50 -8.69 5.84
N ASN A 348 3.18 -8.62 5.67
CA ASN A 348 2.57 -8.20 4.42
C ASN A 348 2.34 -6.70 4.50
N ASP A 349 3.32 -5.92 4.07
CA ASP A 349 3.31 -4.47 4.23
C ASP A 349 2.50 -3.79 3.13
N THR A 350 1.86 -2.68 3.48
CA THR A 350 1.18 -1.81 2.52
C THR A 350 1.86 -0.45 2.50
N ILE A 351 2.35 -0.05 1.33
CA ILE A 351 3.09 1.20 1.13
C ILE A 351 2.34 2.06 0.13
N PHE A 352 2.07 3.31 0.49
CA PHE A 352 1.51 4.34 -0.39
C PHE A 352 2.53 5.45 -0.58
N ILE A 353 2.93 5.68 -1.83
CA ILE A 353 3.67 6.89 -2.23
C ILE A 353 2.74 7.74 -3.07
N ASN A 354 2.06 8.66 -2.39
CA ASN A 354 1.05 9.53 -2.99
C ASN A 354 1.68 10.68 -3.76
N SER A 355 2.82 11.20 -3.30
CA SER A 355 3.59 12.24 -4.01
C SER A 355 5.01 12.34 -3.49
N ILE A 356 5.91 12.84 -4.33
CA ILE A 356 7.34 12.99 -4.07
C ILE A 356 7.77 14.43 -4.37
N PRO A 357 8.56 15.09 -3.49
CA PRO A 357 9.06 16.43 -3.78
C PRO A 357 9.94 16.49 -5.03
N ALA A 358 9.84 17.59 -5.78
CA ALA A 358 10.58 17.81 -7.03
C ALA A 358 12.11 17.82 -6.92
N ASN A 359 12.67 17.98 -5.71
CA ASN A 359 14.12 17.94 -5.45
C ASN A 359 14.64 16.55 -5.06
N VAL A 360 13.75 15.56 -4.89
CA VAL A 360 14.13 14.17 -4.65
C VAL A 360 14.66 13.57 -5.95
N THR A 361 15.81 12.90 -5.87
CA THR A 361 16.51 12.35 -7.05
C THR A 361 16.30 10.85 -7.24
N GLY A 362 15.69 10.19 -6.26
CA GLY A 362 15.34 8.78 -6.34
C GLY A 362 14.69 8.25 -5.07
N VAL A 363 13.84 7.24 -5.24
CA VAL A 363 13.17 6.51 -4.17
C VAL A 363 13.44 5.01 -4.33
N SER A 364 13.86 4.35 -3.25
CA SER A 364 14.01 2.89 -3.18
C SER A 364 13.03 2.34 -2.16
N VAL A 365 12.26 1.33 -2.52
CA VAL A 365 11.31 0.65 -1.64
C VAL A 365 11.68 -0.83 -1.57
N GLU A 366 11.96 -1.32 -0.37
CA GLU A 366 12.27 -2.72 -0.06
C GLU A 366 11.09 -3.27 0.76
N GLY A 367 10.33 -4.22 0.20
CA GLY A 367 9.23 -4.92 0.89
C GLY A 367 9.75 -5.83 2.00
N GLY A 368 10.72 -6.68 1.64
CA GLY A 368 11.42 -7.50 2.62
C GLY A 368 10.86 -8.92 2.63
N THR A 369 10.24 -9.35 3.72
CA THR A 369 9.65 -10.70 3.82
C THR A 369 8.14 -10.64 4.00
N GLY A 370 7.39 -11.42 3.23
CA GLY A 370 5.93 -11.41 3.23
C GLY A 370 5.43 -11.04 1.84
N ASN A 371 4.16 -10.69 1.71
CA ASN A 371 3.55 -10.27 0.45
C ASN A 371 3.25 -8.78 0.53
N ASP A 372 4.14 -7.98 -0.05
CA ASP A 372 4.14 -6.52 0.12
C ASP A 372 3.46 -5.83 -1.06
N THR A 373 2.72 -4.75 -0.78
CA THR A 373 2.01 -3.98 -1.80
C THR A 373 2.46 -2.53 -1.81
N LEU A 374 3.02 -2.08 -2.93
CA LEU A 374 3.32 -0.67 -3.19
C LEU A 374 2.28 -0.06 -4.12
N THR A 375 1.61 1.01 -3.68
CA THR A 375 0.74 1.86 -4.51
C THR A 375 1.40 3.21 -4.77
N LEU A 376 1.46 3.62 -6.04
CA LEU A 376 2.15 4.81 -6.50
C LEU A 376 1.19 5.79 -7.18
N GLY A 377 1.39 7.08 -6.93
CA GLY A 377 0.79 8.16 -7.72
C GLY A 377 -0.31 8.92 -7.00
N GLY A 378 -0.99 8.33 -6.01
CA GLY A 378 -2.11 9.01 -5.33
C GLY A 378 -3.20 9.49 -6.31
N GLY A 379 -3.37 8.76 -7.42
CA GLY A 379 -4.30 9.05 -8.49
C GLY A 379 -3.76 9.88 -9.65
N ASP A 380 -2.50 10.33 -9.64
CA ASP A 380 -1.85 11.09 -10.74
C ASP A 380 -0.32 10.84 -10.70
N LEU A 381 0.20 10.02 -11.61
CA LEU A 381 1.58 9.54 -11.61
C LEU A 381 2.60 10.62 -11.95
N ASP A 382 2.41 11.40 -13.02
CA ASP A 382 3.43 12.34 -13.52
C ASP A 382 3.37 13.72 -12.88
N THR A 383 2.22 14.13 -12.32
CA THR A 383 2.19 15.32 -11.45
C THR A 383 2.78 15.01 -10.08
N ASN A 384 2.44 13.85 -9.49
CA ASN A 384 2.81 13.58 -8.11
C ASN A 384 4.18 12.91 -7.94
N LEU A 385 4.70 12.19 -8.95
CA LEU A 385 5.97 11.48 -8.83
C LEU A 385 7.05 12.20 -9.67
N ASN A 386 7.95 12.89 -8.98
CA ASN A 386 9.04 13.66 -9.59
C ASN A 386 10.43 13.02 -9.39
N ALA A 387 10.48 11.71 -9.16
CA ALA A 387 11.73 10.97 -9.01
C ALA A 387 11.59 9.53 -9.54
N PRO A 388 12.68 8.89 -10.01
CA PRO A 388 12.65 7.47 -10.32
C PRO A 388 12.40 6.66 -9.05
N ILE A 389 11.53 5.64 -9.16
CA ILE A 389 11.16 4.75 -8.06
C ILE A 389 11.54 3.32 -8.43
N THR A 390 12.20 2.63 -7.50
CA THR A 390 12.48 1.20 -7.61
C THR A 390 11.83 0.45 -6.45
N PHE A 391 10.99 -0.53 -6.75
CA PHE A 391 10.41 -1.45 -5.78
C PHE A 391 11.11 -2.81 -5.85
N THR A 392 11.49 -3.36 -4.70
CA THR A 392 11.92 -4.75 -4.58
C THR A 392 10.99 -5.44 -3.60
N GLY A 393 10.11 -6.33 -4.09
CA GLY A 393 9.15 -7.05 -3.24
C GLY A 393 9.87 -7.87 -2.18
N GLY A 394 10.84 -8.67 -2.63
CA GLY A 394 11.74 -9.40 -1.73
C GLY A 394 11.35 -10.86 -1.70
N SER A 395 11.08 -11.40 -0.51
CA SER A 395 10.61 -12.78 -0.36
C SER A 395 9.12 -12.80 -0.08
N GLY A 396 8.34 -13.01 -1.12
CA GLY A 396 6.91 -13.26 -1.08
C GLY A 396 6.54 -14.24 -2.19
N ASN A 397 5.25 -14.50 -2.33
CA ASN A 397 4.71 -15.13 -3.53
C ASN A 397 3.52 -14.35 -4.12
N ALA A 398 3.29 -13.15 -3.62
CA ALA A 398 2.22 -12.27 -4.07
C ALA A 398 2.58 -10.78 -3.91
N ASP A 399 3.87 -10.43 -3.96
CA ASP A 399 4.31 -9.03 -3.94
C ASP A 399 3.68 -8.26 -5.10
N ALA A 400 3.25 -7.02 -4.85
CA ALA A 400 2.42 -6.25 -5.77
C ALA A 400 2.90 -4.80 -5.92
N ILE A 401 2.89 -4.31 -7.15
CA ILE A 401 3.00 -2.88 -7.46
C ILE A 401 1.76 -2.41 -8.22
N ILE A 402 1.17 -1.31 -7.76
CA ILE A 402 -0.02 -0.69 -8.31
C ILE A 402 0.35 0.73 -8.74
N PHE A 403 0.20 0.99 -10.03
CA PHE A 403 0.32 2.33 -10.61
C PHE A 403 -1.08 2.95 -10.65
N ASP A 404 -1.27 3.99 -9.84
CA ASP A 404 -2.56 4.65 -9.64
C ASP A 404 -2.57 6.02 -10.29
N ASP A 405 -3.12 6.07 -11.51
CA ASP A 405 -3.23 7.26 -12.36
C ASP A 405 -4.71 7.61 -12.63
N ASP A 406 -5.62 7.11 -11.79
CA ASP A 406 -7.04 7.03 -12.14
C ASP A 406 -7.83 8.33 -11.99
N THR A 407 -7.26 9.32 -11.31
CA THR A 407 -7.81 10.67 -11.16
C THR A 407 -7.01 11.72 -11.90
N ASP A 408 -6.08 11.30 -12.78
CA ASP A 408 -5.29 12.24 -13.57
C ASP A 408 -6.22 13.16 -14.38
N GLY A 409 -5.77 14.40 -14.52
CA GLY A 409 -6.53 15.51 -15.05
C GLY A 409 -6.83 15.40 -16.55
N LEU A 410 -7.12 16.54 -17.16
CA LEU A 410 -7.47 16.58 -18.58
C LEU A 410 -6.22 16.38 -19.45
N GLY A 411 -6.10 15.22 -20.08
CA GLY A 411 -5.01 14.90 -20.99
C GLY A 411 -5.07 13.44 -21.39
N SER A 412 -4.74 13.13 -22.63
CA SER A 412 -4.54 11.73 -23.04
C SER A 412 -3.15 11.29 -22.62
N ASP A 413 -3.06 10.15 -21.96
CA ASP A 413 -1.79 9.63 -21.49
C ASP A 413 -1.19 8.58 -22.42
N THR A 414 0.09 8.33 -22.19
CA THR A 414 0.79 7.25 -22.86
C THR A 414 1.57 6.46 -21.83
N TYR A 415 1.42 5.14 -21.86
CA TYR A 415 2.08 4.23 -20.94
C TYR A 415 2.88 3.21 -21.75
N THR A 416 4.13 2.99 -21.35
CA THR A 416 4.94 1.87 -21.86
C THR A 416 5.31 0.96 -20.71
N LEU A 417 4.69 -0.22 -20.66
CA LEU A 417 4.98 -1.27 -19.70
C LEU A 417 5.94 -2.28 -20.33
N ASN A 418 7.12 -2.40 -19.73
CA ASN A 418 8.13 -3.40 -20.05
C ASN A 418 8.11 -4.53 -19.01
N THR A 419 9.00 -5.51 -19.14
CA THR A 419 9.09 -6.66 -18.22
C THR A 419 9.24 -6.31 -16.75
N ASN A 420 9.81 -5.14 -16.43
CA ASN A 420 10.13 -4.70 -15.07
C ASN A 420 10.07 -3.19 -14.86
N SER A 421 9.40 -2.45 -15.76
CA SER A 421 9.28 -1.00 -15.65
C SER A 421 8.03 -0.45 -16.32
N LEU A 422 7.51 0.66 -15.79
CA LEU A 422 6.52 1.51 -16.43
C LEU A 422 7.18 2.86 -16.73
N VAL A 423 6.94 3.37 -17.95
CA VAL A 423 7.35 4.70 -18.38
C VAL A 423 6.12 5.47 -18.87
N LYS A 424 5.91 6.68 -18.34
CA LYS A 424 5.00 7.71 -18.87
C LYS A 424 5.89 8.79 -19.53
N PRO A 425 5.68 9.23 -20.79
CA PRO A 425 6.64 10.05 -21.57
C PRO A 425 7.12 11.39 -20.97
N ALA A 426 6.53 11.85 -19.86
CA ALA A 426 6.97 13.02 -19.09
C ALA A 426 7.48 12.69 -17.67
N GLY A 427 7.38 11.42 -17.25
CA GLY A 427 7.72 10.96 -15.90
C GLY A 427 9.03 10.18 -15.82
N ASP A 428 9.53 10.06 -14.61
CA ASP A 428 10.67 9.19 -14.29
C ASP A 428 10.32 7.71 -14.45
N SER A 429 11.33 6.87 -14.65
CA SER A 429 11.14 5.42 -14.74
C SER A 429 10.67 4.87 -13.39
N LEU A 430 9.54 4.16 -13.40
CA LEU A 430 9.06 3.37 -12.27
C LEU A 430 9.42 1.91 -12.54
N SER A 431 10.17 1.26 -11.64
CA SER A 431 10.71 -0.08 -11.87
C SER A 431 10.49 -1.00 -10.68
N TRP A 432 10.50 -2.30 -10.95
CA TRP A 432 10.28 -3.32 -9.92
C TRP A 432 11.18 -4.55 -10.10
N LEU A 433 11.41 -5.26 -9.01
CA LEU A 433 12.17 -6.50 -8.90
C LEU A 433 11.46 -7.43 -7.92
N SER A 434 11.53 -8.75 -8.15
CA SER A 434 10.89 -9.76 -7.30
C SER A 434 9.43 -9.39 -6.99
N THR A 435 8.61 -9.26 -8.04
CA THR A 435 7.21 -8.83 -7.91
C THR A 435 6.32 -9.78 -8.70
N GLU A 436 5.31 -10.33 -8.05
CA GLU A 436 4.40 -11.30 -8.67
C GLU A 436 3.17 -10.64 -9.30
N ASN A 437 2.80 -9.41 -8.90
CA ASN A 437 1.63 -8.72 -9.41
C ASN A 437 1.94 -7.28 -9.82
N VAL A 438 1.58 -6.90 -11.04
CA VAL A 438 1.68 -5.52 -11.56
C VAL A 438 0.30 -5.09 -12.03
N THR A 439 -0.20 -3.98 -11.49
CA THR A 439 -1.47 -3.37 -11.94
C THR A 439 -1.22 -1.95 -12.42
N LEU A 440 -1.67 -1.65 -13.63
CA LEU A 440 -1.82 -0.28 -14.12
C LEU A 440 -3.30 0.12 -14.07
N ASN A 441 -3.60 1.15 -13.29
CA ASN A 441 -4.87 1.89 -13.36
C ASN A 441 -4.62 3.17 -14.13
N ALA A 442 -4.98 3.18 -15.41
CA ALA A 442 -4.92 4.40 -16.23
C ALA A 442 -6.06 5.37 -15.85
N SER A 443 -6.00 6.57 -16.43
CA SER A 443 -7.01 7.61 -16.25
C SER A 443 -8.33 7.25 -16.95
N ALA A 444 -9.36 8.09 -16.82
CA ALA A 444 -10.60 7.96 -17.59
C ALA A 444 -10.58 8.74 -18.92
N ASN A 445 -9.39 9.10 -19.39
CA ASN A 445 -9.17 9.83 -20.64
C ASN A 445 -8.89 8.86 -21.80
N ASN A 446 -8.64 9.38 -23.00
CA ASN A 446 -8.30 8.54 -24.14
C ASN A 446 -6.82 8.17 -24.06
N ASP A 447 -6.49 6.98 -23.55
CA ASP A 447 -5.12 6.62 -23.22
C ASP A 447 -4.48 5.67 -24.24
N ALA A 448 -3.16 5.81 -24.41
CA ALA A 448 -2.36 4.95 -25.28
C ALA A 448 -1.45 4.04 -24.42
N ILE A 449 -1.84 2.78 -24.27
CA ILE A 449 -1.13 1.82 -23.42
C ILE A 449 -0.39 0.82 -24.31
N THR A 450 0.93 0.67 -24.10
CA THR A 450 1.76 -0.31 -24.82
C THR A 450 2.44 -1.25 -23.85
N VAL A 451 2.21 -2.55 -24.00
CA VAL A 451 2.90 -3.61 -23.25
C VAL A 451 3.91 -4.29 -24.18
N THR A 452 5.19 -4.14 -23.88
CA THR A 452 6.31 -4.65 -24.70
C THR A 452 6.88 -5.97 -24.19
N GLY A 453 6.49 -6.41 -23.00
CA GLY A 453 6.95 -7.65 -22.39
C GLY A 453 6.40 -7.85 -20.98
N THR A 454 6.24 -9.11 -20.57
CA THR A 454 5.90 -9.52 -19.20
C THR A 454 6.95 -10.51 -18.70
N ALA A 455 7.21 -10.53 -17.39
CA ALA A 455 8.07 -11.55 -16.78
C ALA A 455 7.27 -12.82 -16.48
N SER A 456 7.90 -14.00 -16.58
CA SER A 456 7.25 -15.31 -16.45
C SER A 456 6.58 -15.58 -15.11
N THR A 457 6.92 -14.81 -14.07
CA THR A 457 6.40 -14.94 -12.70
C THR A 457 5.52 -13.77 -12.27
N THR A 458 5.29 -12.79 -13.15
CA THR A 458 4.63 -11.53 -12.80
C THR A 458 3.32 -11.40 -13.53
N ALA A 459 2.19 -11.62 -12.86
CA ALA A 459 0.87 -11.37 -13.42
C ALA A 459 0.69 -9.86 -13.69
N VAL A 460 0.30 -9.51 -14.91
CA VAL A 460 0.10 -8.11 -15.33
C VAL A 460 -1.37 -7.84 -15.59
N ARG A 461 -1.90 -6.78 -14.97
CA ARG A 461 -3.25 -6.26 -15.18
C ARG A 461 -3.19 -4.82 -15.67
N VAL A 462 -3.98 -4.52 -16.70
CA VAL A 462 -4.18 -3.17 -17.22
C VAL A 462 -5.67 -2.85 -17.18
N ASN A 463 -6.00 -1.79 -16.45
CA ASN A 463 -7.33 -1.20 -16.41
C ASN A 463 -7.25 0.12 -17.16
N SER A 464 -7.79 0.17 -18.38
CA SER A 464 -7.78 1.41 -19.19
C SER A 464 -8.90 2.38 -18.78
N ARG A 465 -9.94 1.87 -18.13
CA ARG A 465 -11.12 2.62 -17.65
C ARG A 465 -11.89 3.26 -18.81
N ASP A 466 -12.67 4.31 -18.52
CA ASP A 466 -13.47 5.02 -19.51
C ASP A 466 -12.55 5.81 -20.44
N GLY A 467 -13.08 6.24 -21.59
CA GLY A 467 -12.29 6.92 -22.61
C GLY A 467 -12.20 6.08 -23.88
N ASN A 468 -11.60 6.65 -24.92
CA ASN A 468 -11.35 5.96 -26.17
C ASN A 468 -9.90 5.47 -26.16
N ASP A 469 -9.67 4.29 -25.60
CA ASP A 469 -8.32 3.81 -25.35
C ASP A 469 -7.73 3.05 -26.53
N THR A 470 -6.41 3.07 -26.63
CA THR A 470 -5.65 2.19 -27.51
C THR A 470 -4.68 1.37 -26.70
N ILE A 471 -4.92 0.05 -26.62
CA ILE A 471 -4.09 -0.92 -25.92
C ILE A 471 -3.33 -1.76 -26.94
N ASN A 472 -1.99 -1.71 -26.90
CA ASN A 472 -1.09 -2.48 -27.75
C ASN A 472 -0.32 -3.51 -26.91
N VAL A 473 -0.71 -4.78 -26.97
CA VAL A 473 0.05 -5.88 -26.35
C VAL A 473 0.97 -6.48 -27.41
N GLN A 474 2.23 -6.07 -27.40
CA GLN A 474 3.23 -6.45 -28.41
C GLN A 474 3.97 -7.74 -28.05
N SER A 475 4.30 -7.94 -26.79
CA SER A 475 4.93 -9.20 -26.37
C SER A 475 4.61 -9.55 -24.92
N THR A 476 4.55 -10.85 -24.64
CA THR A 476 4.35 -11.40 -23.30
C THR A 476 5.14 -12.68 -23.13
N ASP A 477 5.50 -13.03 -21.90
CA ASP A 477 5.84 -14.40 -21.58
C ASP A 477 4.59 -15.30 -21.68
N ILE A 478 4.75 -16.56 -22.04
CA ILE A 478 3.63 -17.51 -22.20
C ILE A 478 2.95 -17.83 -20.85
N ALA A 479 3.67 -17.73 -19.74
CA ALA A 479 3.16 -17.97 -18.40
C ALA A 479 2.50 -16.73 -17.77
N SER A 480 2.71 -15.55 -18.37
CA SER A 480 2.15 -14.29 -17.89
C SER A 480 1.42 -13.50 -19.00
N PRO A 481 0.19 -13.91 -19.35
CA PRO A 481 -0.66 -13.11 -20.23
C PRO A 481 -1.09 -11.81 -19.53
N VAL A 482 -1.33 -10.75 -20.30
CA VAL A 482 -1.85 -9.49 -19.78
C VAL A 482 -3.36 -9.61 -19.59
N THR A 483 -3.85 -9.36 -18.38
CA THR A 483 -5.30 -9.22 -18.13
C THR A 483 -5.73 -7.79 -18.42
N LEU A 484 -6.72 -7.62 -19.30
CA LEU A 484 -7.23 -6.32 -19.75
C LEU A 484 -8.66 -6.14 -19.25
N THR A 485 -8.99 -4.93 -18.78
CA THR A 485 -10.38 -4.49 -18.68
C THR A 485 -10.52 -3.11 -19.29
N THR A 486 -11.52 -2.96 -20.14
CA THR A 486 -11.90 -1.70 -20.78
C THR A 486 -13.13 -1.10 -20.09
N GLY A 487 -13.27 0.21 -20.11
CA GLY A 487 -14.41 0.91 -19.53
C GLY A 487 -15.40 1.33 -20.61
N ILE A 488 -16.02 2.49 -20.41
CA ILE A 488 -16.93 3.08 -21.39
C ILE A 488 -16.14 3.89 -22.42
N GLY A 489 -16.29 3.55 -23.69
CA GLY A 489 -15.85 4.39 -24.79
C GLY A 489 -15.57 3.58 -26.04
N THR A 490 -14.86 4.18 -26.99
CA THR A 490 -14.48 3.49 -28.23
C THR A 490 -13.07 2.95 -28.16
N ASP A 491 -12.93 1.78 -27.55
CA ASP A 491 -11.61 1.18 -27.31
C ASP A 491 -11.08 0.36 -28.49
N THR A 492 -9.76 0.36 -28.63
CA THR A 492 -9.01 -0.43 -29.62
C THR A 492 -8.00 -1.32 -28.91
N VAL A 493 -8.12 -2.63 -29.10
CA VAL A 493 -7.17 -3.62 -28.56
C VAL A 493 -6.42 -4.30 -29.69
N ASN A 494 -5.10 -4.14 -29.68
CA ASN A 494 -4.16 -4.70 -30.64
C ASN A 494 -3.29 -5.75 -29.94
N VAL A 495 -3.31 -7.00 -30.40
CA VAL A 495 -2.52 -8.09 -29.84
C VAL A 495 -1.57 -8.62 -30.90
N ASN A 496 -0.26 -8.45 -30.67
CA ASN A 496 0.84 -8.87 -31.54
C ASN A 496 0.76 -8.35 -32.98
N THR A 497 0.27 -7.12 -33.18
CA THR A 497 0.09 -6.51 -34.52
C THR A 497 1.40 -6.02 -35.16
N ASP A 498 2.51 -6.16 -34.45
CA ASP A 498 3.88 -6.04 -34.96
C ASP A 498 4.40 -7.38 -35.52
N ASP A 499 3.58 -8.44 -35.47
CA ASP A 499 3.85 -9.79 -35.99
C ASP A 499 5.18 -10.40 -35.49
N THR A 500 5.61 -10.01 -34.29
CA THR A 500 6.92 -10.39 -33.75
C THR A 500 6.78 -11.23 -32.49
N GLY A 501 7.18 -12.50 -32.57
CA GLY A 501 7.13 -13.39 -31.41
C GLY A 501 5.70 -13.77 -31.04
N ILE A 502 5.36 -13.68 -29.76
CA ILE A 502 4.03 -14.00 -29.23
C ILE A 502 3.55 -12.90 -28.28
N ALA A 503 2.24 -12.69 -28.25
CA ALA A 503 1.60 -11.84 -27.26
C ALA A 503 0.26 -12.45 -26.82
N LEU A 504 0.02 -12.50 -25.51
CA LEU A 504 -1.18 -13.10 -24.92
C LEU A 504 -1.93 -12.06 -24.09
N ALA A 505 -3.22 -11.91 -24.36
CA ALA A 505 -4.11 -11.04 -23.59
C ALA A 505 -5.39 -11.79 -23.18
N ILE A 506 -5.96 -11.41 -22.03
CA ILE A 506 -7.17 -12.01 -21.49
C ILE A 506 -8.15 -10.91 -21.05
N PHE A 507 -9.38 -11.00 -21.51
CA PHE A 507 -10.52 -10.32 -20.90
C PHE A 507 -11.09 -11.20 -19.79
N PRO A 508 -11.13 -10.77 -18.52
CA PRO A 508 -11.53 -11.63 -17.41
C PRO A 508 -13.05 -11.88 -17.36
N GLY A 509 -13.85 -11.10 -18.09
CA GLY A 509 -15.32 -11.18 -18.11
C GLY A 509 -15.90 -10.54 -19.38
N THR A 510 -17.19 -10.19 -19.36
CA THR A 510 -17.86 -9.45 -20.44
C THR A 510 -17.14 -8.12 -20.70
N GLU A 511 -16.84 -7.84 -21.97
CA GLU A 511 -16.12 -6.63 -22.40
C GLU A 511 -16.73 -6.08 -23.69
N ASN A 512 -16.69 -4.75 -23.83
CA ASN A 512 -17.18 -4.03 -25.01
C ASN A 512 -16.01 -3.27 -25.64
N VAL A 513 -15.50 -3.77 -26.76
CA VAL A 513 -14.31 -3.19 -27.41
C VAL A 513 -14.62 -2.85 -28.85
N THR A 514 -14.46 -1.59 -29.25
CA THR A 514 -14.84 -1.15 -30.59
C THR A 514 -14.04 -1.88 -31.67
N ASN A 515 -12.71 -1.90 -31.56
CA ASN A 515 -11.84 -2.55 -32.54
C ASN A 515 -10.93 -3.59 -31.88
N ILE A 516 -10.88 -4.79 -32.43
CA ILE A 516 -9.93 -5.84 -32.03
C ILE A 516 -9.09 -6.24 -33.24
N ASN A 517 -7.77 -6.13 -33.11
CA ASN A 517 -6.81 -6.55 -34.12
C ASN A 517 -5.83 -7.57 -33.53
N ILE A 518 -5.72 -8.74 -34.13
CA ILE A 518 -4.85 -9.82 -33.66
C ILE A 518 -3.90 -10.23 -34.79
N GLY A 519 -2.61 -9.92 -34.61
CA GLY A 519 -1.56 -10.29 -35.56
C GLY A 519 -1.08 -11.74 -35.41
N ILE A 520 -0.10 -12.12 -36.22
CA ILE A 520 0.49 -13.46 -36.27
C ILE A 520 1.15 -13.77 -34.93
N GLY A 521 0.78 -14.85 -34.24
CA GLY A 521 1.32 -15.22 -32.92
C GLY A 521 0.62 -14.53 -31.74
N GLY A 522 -0.34 -13.64 -32.02
CA GLY A 522 -1.19 -13.03 -31.02
C GLY A 522 -2.34 -13.94 -30.61
N ARG A 523 -2.67 -13.96 -29.31
CA ARG A 523 -3.87 -14.61 -28.81
C ARG A 523 -4.57 -13.73 -27.79
N LEU A 524 -5.83 -13.42 -28.06
CA LEU A 524 -6.75 -12.78 -27.12
C LEU A 524 -7.75 -13.81 -26.65
N ALA A 525 -7.99 -13.93 -25.36
CA ALA A 525 -8.96 -14.89 -24.81
C ALA A 525 -10.01 -14.20 -23.94
N LEU A 526 -11.23 -14.73 -23.97
CA LEU A 526 -12.25 -14.43 -22.97
C LEU A 526 -12.12 -15.44 -21.82
N GLY A 527 -12.12 -14.97 -20.58
CA GLY A 527 -11.92 -15.78 -19.39
C GLY A 527 -12.89 -16.96 -19.31
N GLY A 528 -12.43 -18.13 -18.86
CA GLY A 528 -13.28 -19.31 -18.75
C GLY A 528 -14.38 -19.10 -17.72
N ALA A 529 -15.65 -19.13 -18.15
CA ALA A 529 -16.77 -18.93 -17.25
C ALA A 529 -17.11 -20.22 -16.49
N GLY A 530 -17.40 -20.11 -15.20
CA GLY A 530 -17.85 -21.26 -14.39
C GLY A 530 -19.18 -21.87 -14.88
N VAL A 531 -19.99 -21.07 -15.58
CA VAL A 531 -21.18 -21.48 -16.33
C VAL A 531 -20.99 -21.04 -17.79
N PRO A 532 -21.12 -21.94 -18.79
CA PRO A 532 -20.93 -21.58 -20.19
C PRO A 532 -21.81 -20.40 -20.61
N ASN A 533 -21.28 -19.52 -21.46
CA ASN A 533 -21.95 -18.32 -21.97
C ASN A 533 -22.34 -17.29 -20.88
N SER A 534 -21.61 -17.23 -19.77
CA SER A 534 -21.81 -16.16 -18.76
C SER A 534 -21.13 -14.85 -19.15
N PHE A 535 -20.12 -14.90 -20.02
CA PHE A 535 -19.46 -13.70 -20.55
C PHE A 535 -19.78 -13.51 -22.03
N VAL A 536 -19.86 -12.25 -22.45
CA VAL A 536 -20.08 -11.85 -23.83
C VAL A 536 -19.03 -10.84 -24.24
N LEU A 537 -18.30 -11.11 -25.32
CA LEU A 537 -17.45 -10.10 -25.97
C LEU A 537 -18.28 -9.35 -27.00
N VAL A 538 -18.40 -8.03 -26.88
CA VAL A 538 -19.05 -7.19 -27.89
C VAL A 538 -17.99 -6.40 -28.62
N THR A 539 -18.03 -6.42 -29.95
CA THR A 539 -17.12 -5.62 -30.78
C THR A 539 -17.78 -5.10 -32.04
N THR A 540 -17.26 -4.02 -32.61
CA THR A 540 -17.78 -3.47 -33.87
C THR A 540 -16.94 -3.88 -35.08
N ALA A 541 -15.64 -4.14 -34.87
CA ALA A 541 -14.72 -4.56 -35.89
C ALA A 541 -13.69 -5.55 -35.33
N LEU A 542 -13.51 -6.67 -36.04
CA LEU A 542 -12.55 -7.71 -35.71
C LEU A 542 -11.68 -8.02 -36.92
N SER A 543 -10.36 -7.98 -36.74
CA SER A 543 -9.36 -8.46 -37.70
C SER A 543 -8.44 -9.47 -37.03
N ILE A 544 -8.29 -10.65 -37.64
CA ILE A 544 -7.38 -11.70 -37.20
C ILE A 544 -6.51 -12.13 -38.39
N ASP A 545 -5.20 -11.97 -38.25
CA ASP A 545 -4.23 -12.43 -39.24
C ASP A 545 -4.02 -13.96 -39.18
N ASN A 546 -3.55 -14.54 -40.28
CA ASN A 546 -3.30 -15.97 -40.36
C ASN A 546 -2.11 -16.37 -39.45
N GLY A 547 -2.43 -16.87 -38.27
CA GLY A 547 -1.48 -17.14 -37.19
C GLY A 547 -1.91 -16.55 -35.84
N GLY A 548 -2.90 -15.64 -35.85
CA GLY A 548 -3.56 -15.10 -34.67
C GLY A 548 -4.79 -15.91 -34.24
N ALA A 549 -5.23 -15.72 -32.99
CA ALA A 549 -6.43 -16.37 -32.47
C ALA A 549 -7.21 -15.51 -31.46
N LEU A 550 -8.53 -15.44 -31.63
CA LEU A 550 -9.46 -15.01 -30.59
C LEU A 550 -10.09 -16.25 -29.96
N ASP A 551 -9.86 -16.50 -28.68
CA ASP A 551 -10.39 -17.67 -27.97
C ASP A 551 -11.58 -17.31 -27.10
N LEU A 552 -12.77 -17.73 -27.50
CA LEU A 552 -13.99 -17.51 -26.71
C LEU A 552 -14.12 -18.48 -25.54
N THR A 553 -13.17 -19.41 -25.35
CA THR A 553 -13.20 -20.45 -24.33
C THR A 553 -14.54 -21.20 -24.31
N ASN A 554 -15.46 -20.89 -23.41
CA ASN A 554 -16.81 -21.44 -23.32
C ASN A 554 -17.90 -20.35 -23.32
N ASN A 555 -17.64 -19.22 -23.98
CA ASN A 555 -18.44 -18.00 -23.94
C ASN A 555 -18.95 -17.58 -25.33
N SER A 556 -19.61 -16.42 -25.37
CA SER A 556 -20.29 -15.88 -26.55
C SER A 556 -19.69 -14.56 -27.00
N MET A 557 -20.02 -14.17 -28.23
CA MET A 557 -19.55 -12.92 -28.84
C MET A 557 -20.66 -12.27 -29.68
N ILE A 558 -20.66 -10.94 -29.74
CA ILE A 558 -21.46 -10.11 -30.64
C ILE A 558 -20.50 -9.31 -31.53
N VAL A 559 -20.73 -9.32 -32.84
CA VAL A 559 -20.14 -8.36 -33.78
C VAL A 559 -21.24 -7.40 -34.25
N ASP A 560 -21.26 -6.19 -33.71
CA ASP A 560 -22.23 -5.12 -34.01
C ASP A 560 -21.65 -4.16 -35.07
N TYR A 561 -22.05 -4.34 -36.33
CA TYR A 561 -21.38 -3.74 -37.48
C TYR A 561 -22.17 -2.57 -38.10
N GLY A 562 -21.54 -1.40 -38.23
CA GLY A 562 -22.15 -0.25 -38.91
C GLY A 562 -22.14 -0.29 -40.45
N GLY A 563 -21.47 -1.28 -41.07
CA GLY A 563 -21.16 -1.34 -42.50
C GLY A 563 -21.66 -2.59 -43.23
N ALA A 564 -20.86 -3.09 -44.18
CA ALA A 564 -21.14 -4.36 -44.84
C ALA A 564 -21.06 -5.51 -43.81
N SER A 565 -21.99 -6.46 -43.88
CA SER A 565 -22.01 -7.59 -42.95
C SER A 565 -20.71 -8.41 -43.02
N PRO A 566 -20.00 -8.61 -41.90
CA PRO A 566 -18.79 -9.42 -41.86
C PRO A 566 -19.07 -10.93 -41.72
N TYR A 567 -20.30 -11.40 -42.00
CA TYR A 567 -20.73 -12.79 -41.79
C TYR A 567 -19.77 -13.83 -42.35
N VAL A 568 -19.36 -13.67 -43.61
CA VAL A 568 -18.45 -14.61 -44.28
C VAL A 568 -17.10 -14.65 -43.57
N THR A 569 -16.56 -13.49 -43.21
CA THR A 569 -15.29 -13.37 -42.50
C THR A 569 -15.34 -14.06 -41.13
N ILE A 570 -16.39 -13.80 -40.33
CA ILE A 570 -16.53 -14.41 -39.01
C ILE A 570 -16.72 -15.93 -39.12
N ARG A 571 -17.54 -16.40 -40.07
CA ARG A 571 -17.70 -17.83 -40.34
C ARG A 571 -16.36 -18.49 -40.69
N ASP A 572 -15.59 -17.88 -41.59
CA ASP A 572 -14.31 -18.42 -42.06
C ASP A 572 -13.26 -18.44 -40.95
N TYR A 573 -13.26 -17.44 -40.05
CA TYR A 573 -12.45 -17.46 -38.83
C TYR A 573 -12.79 -18.62 -37.90
N ILE A 574 -14.07 -18.92 -37.69
CA ILE A 574 -14.48 -20.07 -36.87
C ILE A 574 -14.11 -21.39 -37.59
N ALA A 575 -14.38 -21.51 -38.89
CA ALA A 575 -14.11 -22.73 -39.64
C ALA A 575 -12.61 -23.08 -39.67
N THR A 576 -11.76 -22.08 -39.90
CA THR A 576 -10.31 -22.23 -39.90
C THR A 576 -9.81 -22.67 -38.52
N ALA A 577 -10.30 -22.04 -37.45
CA ALA A 577 -9.91 -22.39 -36.08
C ALA A 577 -10.39 -23.79 -35.68
N ARG A 578 -11.63 -24.14 -36.05
CA ARG A 578 -12.26 -25.44 -35.77
C ARG A 578 -11.46 -26.59 -36.35
N ASN A 579 -10.94 -26.45 -37.58
CA ASN A 579 -10.08 -27.45 -38.26
C ASN A 579 -10.60 -28.90 -38.09
N GLY A 580 -11.82 -29.17 -38.54
CA GLY A 580 -12.44 -30.50 -38.42
C GLY A 580 -12.72 -30.94 -36.97
N GLY A 581 -12.88 -29.98 -36.05
CA GLY A 581 -13.11 -30.22 -34.62
C GLY A 581 -11.82 -30.35 -33.80
N ALA A 582 -10.65 -30.15 -34.40
CA ALA A 582 -9.37 -30.14 -33.71
C ALA A 582 -9.16 -28.90 -32.83
N TRP A 583 -9.79 -27.75 -33.17
CA TRP A 583 -9.70 -26.47 -32.44
C TRP A 583 -8.27 -25.94 -32.26
N ASN A 584 -7.43 -26.14 -33.27
CA ASN A 584 -6.01 -25.79 -33.25
C ASN A 584 -5.57 -24.91 -34.44
N GLY A 585 -6.51 -24.41 -35.23
CA GLY A 585 -6.24 -23.46 -36.31
C GLY A 585 -6.30 -22.00 -35.85
N SER A 586 -6.01 -21.08 -36.77
CA SER A 586 -6.12 -19.63 -36.57
C SER A 586 -7.55 -19.11 -36.75
N GLY A 587 -7.88 -17.95 -36.18
CA GLY A 587 -9.22 -17.35 -36.23
C GLY A 587 -9.94 -17.35 -34.89
N ILE A 588 -11.25 -17.57 -34.89
CA ILE A 588 -12.07 -17.57 -33.67
C ILE A 588 -12.16 -19.00 -33.13
N THR A 589 -11.40 -19.29 -32.08
CA THR A 589 -11.28 -20.62 -31.47
C THR A 589 -12.08 -20.74 -30.17
N SER A 590 -12.16 -21.96 -29.64
CA SER A 590 -12.81 -22.29 -28.38
C SER A 590 -12.00 -23.36 -27.63
N PHE A 591 -11.31 -22.96 -26.58
CA PHE A 591 -10.64 -23.91 -25.69
C PHE A 591 -11.64 -24.83 -24.96
N GLY A 592 -12.87 -24.36 -24.70
CA GLY A 592 -13.94 -25.19 -24.16
C GLY A 592 -14.31 -26.34 -25.09
N ALA A 593 -14.43 -26.07 -26.40
CA ALA A 593 -14.73 -27.08 -27.40
C ALA A 593 -13.53 -28.01 -27.67
N PHE A 594 -12.31 -27.49 -27.58
CA PHE A 594 -11.09 -28.30 -27.63
C PHE A 594 -11.05 -29.36 -26.51
N LEU A 595 -11.42 -28.97 -25.28
CA LEU A 595 -11.43 -29.84 -24.11
C LEU A 595 -12.66 -30.75 -24.01
N ALA A 596 -13.70 -30.53 -24.82
CA ALA A 596 -14.93 -31.28 -24.75
C ALA A 596 -14.69 -32.77 -25.06
N ASN A 597 -15.19 -33.63 -24.16
CA ASN A 597 -15.15 -35.07 -24.32
C ASN A 597 -16.52 -35.68 -23.97
N PRO A 598 -17.31 -36.17 -24.95
CA PRO A 598 -16.97 -36.24 -26.37
C PRO A 598 -16.88 -34.85 -27.05
N ARG A 599 -16.26 -34.76 -28.23
CA ARG A 599 -16.11 -33.51 -29.00
C ARG A 599 -17.43 -33.05 -29.65
N ASN A 600 -18.42 -32.77 -28.81
CA ASN A 600 -19.79 -32.46 -29.23
C ASN A 600 -20.17 -30.99 -29.10
N THR A 601 -19.26 -30.13 -28.64
CA THR A 601 -19.46 -28.67 -28.58
C THR A 601 -18.62 -27.95 -29.63
N THR A 602 -19.04 -26.72 -29.93
CA THR A 602 -18.52 -25.88 -31.00
C THR A 602 -18.89 -24.42 -30.80
N LEU A 603 -18.51 -23.57 -31.75
CA LEU A 603 -19.04 -22.21 -31.90
C LEU A 603 -20.03 -22.19 -33.05
N GLY A 604 -21.29 -21.91 -32.72
CA GLY A 604 -22.34 -21.63 -33.70
C GLY A 604 -22.42 -20.14 -34.00
N LEU A 605 -23.01 -19.79 -35.14
CA LEU A 605 -23.12 -18.40 -35.59
C LEU A 605 -24.49 -18.12 -36.23
N LEU A 606 -25.13 -17.02 -35.81
CA LEU A 606 -26.37 -16.50 -36.43
C LEU A 606 -26.21 -15.01 -36.72
N THR A 607 -26.85 -14.53 -37.79
CA THR A 607 -27.16 -13.10 -37.91
C THR A 607 -28.23 -12.72 -36.88
N SER A 608 -28.27 -11.46 -36.46
CA SER A 608 -29.35 -11.00 -35.58
C SER A 608 -30.73 -11.12 -36.21
N VAL A 609 -30.84 -11.02 -37.54
CA VAL A 609 -32.07 -11.29 -38.30
C VAL A 609 -32.55 -12.73 -38.11
N GLU A 610 -31.64 -13.70 -38.20
CA GLU A 610 -31.94 -15.11 -37.94
C GLU A 610 -32.32 -15.35 -36.48
N TYR A 611 -31.57 -14.76 -35.54
CA TYR A 611 -31.86 -14.85 -34.11
C TYR A 611 -33.25 -14.29 -33.78
N PHE A 612 -33.60 -13.10 -34.28
CA PHE A 612 -34.93 -12.50 -34.10
C PHE A 612 -36.04 -13.27 -34.78
N SER A 613 -35.76 -14.06 -35.83
CA SER A 613 -36.77 -14.92 -36.45
C SER A 613 -37.25 -16.03 -35.50
N ILE A 614 -36.44 -16.39 -34.51
CA ILE A 614 -36.75 -17.36 -33.46
C ILE A 614 -37.33 -16.68 -32.23
N TYR A 615 -36.63 -15.68 -31.69
CA TYR A 615 -36.92 -15.09 -30.37
C TYR A 615 -37.78 -13.82 -30.41
N GLY A 616 -38.07 -13.31 -31.61
CA GLY A 616 -38.80 -12.06 -31.81
C GLY A 616 -37.87 -10.85 -31.91
N PHE A 617 -38.37 -9.80 -32.55
CA PHE A 617 -37.63 -8.55 -32.74
C PHE A 617 -37.35 -7.87 -31.40
N GLY A 618 -36.08 -7.49 -31.17
CA GLY A 618 -35.64 -6.80 -29.95
C GLY A 618 -35.40 -7.73 -28.76
N ALA A 619 -35.32 -9.05 -28.96
CA ALA A 619 -34.88 -9.97 -27.91
C ALA A 619 -33.41 -9.69 -27.55
N ASP A 620 -33.06 -9.74 -26.26
CA ASP A 620 -31.66 -9.63 -25.84
C ASP A 620 -30.87 -10.90 -26.17
N TYR A 621 -29.57 -10.74 -26.39
CA TYR A 621 -28.63 -11.86 -26.52
C TYR A 621 -27.79 -11.96 -25.26
N LEU A 622 -28.17 -12.87 -24.36
CA LEU A 622 -27.47 -13.15 -23.10
C LEU A 622 -27.29 -11.88 -22.24
N GLY A 623 -28.34 -11.06 -22.16
CA GLY A 623 -28.33 -9.80 -21.41
C GLY A 623 -27.75 -8.59 -22.17
N GLN A 624 -27.27 -8.77 -23.40
CA GLN A 624 -26.81 -7.69 -24.27
C GLN A 624 -27.90 -7.29 -25.27
N ASN A 625 -28.08 -5.99 -25.49
CA ASN A 625 -28.96 -5.51 -26.55
C ASN A 625 -28.27 -5.70 -27.90
N ILE A 626 -29.02 -6.18 -28.89
CA ILE A 626 -28.57 -6.28 -30.29
C ILE A 626 -29.60 -5.62 -31.21
N ASP A 627 -29.15 -5.11 -32.35
CA ASP A 627 -30.01 -4.54 -33.38
C ASP A 627 -30.03 -5.43 -34.65
N LEU A 628 -30.50 -4.91 -35.79
CA LEU A 628 -30.56 -5.66 -37.06
C LEU A 628 -29.20 -5.82 -37.75
N ASN A 629 -28.15 -5.22 -37.19
CA ASN A 629 -26.82 -5.11 -37.73
C ASN A 629 -25.80 -5.83 -36.84
N ALA A 630 -26.15 -7.01 -36.33
CA ALA A 630 -25.27 -7.81 -35.50
C ALA A 630 -25.10 -9.26 -36.00
N ILE A 631 -23.97 -9.87 -35.65
CA ILE A 631 -23.72 -11.32 -35.73
C ILE A 631 -23.50 -11.81 -34.30
N VAL A 632 -24.19 -12.88 -33.93
CA VAL A 632 -24.06 -13.52 -32.62
C VAL A 632 -23.36 -14.86 -32.78
N VAL A 633 -22.34 -15.09 -31.95
CA VAL A 633 -21.58 -16.33 -31.86
C VAL A 633 -21.79 -16.93 -30.48
N LYS A 634 -22.06 -18.23 -30.42
CA LYS A 634 -22.36 -18.94 -29.17
C LYS A 634 -21.51 -20.19 -29.02
N TYR A 635 -20.95 -20.38 -27.83
CA TYR A 635 -20.47 -21.70 -27.42
C TYR A 635 -21.66 -22.64 -27.19
N THR A 636 -21.83 -23.63 -28.06
CA THR A 636 -23.00 -24.50 -28.04
C THR A 636 -22.70 -25.92 -28.54
N TYR A 637 -23.69 -26.80 -28.59
CA TYR A 637 -23.62 -28.13 -29.18
C TYR A 637 -23.72 -28.07 -30.70
N TYR A 638 -23.08 -29.03 -31.40
CA TYR A 638 -23.34 -29.20 -32.83
C TYR A 638 -24.83 -29.49 -33.04
N GLY A 639 -25.52 -28.63 -33.79
CA GLY A 639 -26.96 -28.79 -34.05
C GLY A 639 -27.88 -28.01 -33.13
N ASP A 640 -27.42 -27.23 -32.16
CA ASP A 640 -28.28 -26.25 -31.47
C ASP A 640 -28.53 -25.05 -32.41
N THR A 641 -29.41 -25.26 -33.38
CA THR A 641 -29.66 -24.34 -34.50
C THR A 641 -30.35 -23.05 -34.08
N ASP A 642 -30.99 -23.05 -32.91
CA ASP A 642 -31.70 -21.91 -32.38
C ASP A 642 -31.08 -21.30 -31.12
N PHE A 643 -29.88 -21.73 -30.74
CA PHE A 643 -29.15 -21.21 -29.59
C PHE A 643 -29.91 -21.35 -28.27
N ASN A 644 -30.84 -22.28 -28.18
CA ASN A 644 -31.46 -22.59 -26.91
C ASN A 644 -30.51 -23.45 -26.05
N GLY A 645 -29.34 -23.90 -26.52
CA GLY A 645 -28.35 -24.61 -25.72
C GLY A 645 -28.65 -26.09 -25.46
N VAL A 646 -29.66 -26.66 -26.11
CA VAL A 646 -29.86 -28.12 -26.23
C VAL A 646 -30.08 -28.47 -27.70
N VAL A 647 -29.80 -29.72 -28.07
CA VAL A 647 -30.16 -30.26 -29.40
C VAL A 647 -31.43 -31.08 -29.25
N ASP A 648 -32.51 -30.70 -29.93
CA ASP A 648 -33.78 -31.43 -29.86
C ASP A 648 -34.51 -31.54 -31.21
N PHE A 649 -35.79 -31.90 -31.18
CA PHE A 649 -36.60 -32.10 -32.38
C PHE A 649 -36.71 -30.82 -33.23
N ASP A 650 -36.75 -29.64 -32.61
CA ASP A 650 -36.88 -28.39 -33.34
C ASP A 650 -35.64 -28.14 -34.20
N ASP A 651 -34.47 -28.54 -33.71
CA ASP A 651 -33.21 -28.47 -34.46
C ASP A 651 -33.17 -29.41 -35.67
N TYR A 652 -33.54 -30.68 -35.49
CA TYR A 652 -33.65 -31.62 -36.60
C TYR A 652 -34.66 -31.14 -37.64
N SER A 653 -35.79 -30.57 -37.20
CA SER A 653 -36.78 -30.03 -38.12
C SER A 653 -36.22 -28.86 -38.95
N ARG A 654 -35.31 -28.05 -38.41
CA ARG A 654 -34.64 -26.98 -39.15
C ARG A 654 -33.56 -27.53 -40.09
N ALA A 655 -32.76 -28.50 -39.65
CA ALA A 655 -31.78 -29.19 -40.50
C ALA A 655 -32.45 -29.89 -41.70
N ASP A 656 -33.55 -30.62 -41.47
CA ASP A 656 -34.34 -31.27 -42.51
C ASP A 656 -34.92 -30.26 -43.50
N ALA A 657 -35.42 -29.14 -43.00
CA ALA A 657 -35.90 -28.06 -43.85
C ALA A 657 -34.76 -27.44 -44.66
N GLY A 658 -33.57 -27.29 -44.08
CA GLY A 658 -32.38 -26.80 -44.76
C GLY A 658 -31.95 -27.72 -45.90
N PHE A 659 -31.79 -29.00 -45.60
CA PHE A 659 -31.46 -30.04 -46.57
C PHE A 659 -32.46 -30.10 -47.74
N ASN A 660 -33.76 -30.22 -47.43
CA ASN A 660 -34.81 -30.36 -48.44
C ASN A 660 -35.01 -29.12 -49.32
N ASN A 661 -34.56 -27.95 -48.86
CA ASN A 661 -34.68 -26.68 -49.60
C ASN A 661 -33.32 -26.12 -50.06
N ASN A 662 -32.24 -26.90 -49.96
CA ASN A 662 -30.89 -26.49 -50.34
C ASN A 662 -30.47 -25.16 -49.69
N ARG A 663 -30.82 -24.96 -48.42
CA ARG A 663 -30.40 -23.79 -47.63
C ARG A 663 -29.04 -24.07 -46.99
N THR A 664 -28.42 -23.01 -46.48
CA THR A 664 -27.07 -23.04 -45.90
C THR A 664 -27.06 -22.24 -44.60
N GLY A 665 -25.96 -22.30 -43.85
CA GLY A 665 -25.83 -21.58 -42.58
C GLY A 665 -26.44 -22.30 -41.38
N TRP A 666 -26.01 -21.87 -40.20
CA TRP A 666 -26.24 -22.56 -38.93
C TRP A 666 -27.72 -22.81 -38.62
N LEU A 667 -28.58 -21.80 -38.82
CA LEU A 667 -30.02 -21.91 -38.57
C LEU A 667 -30.68 -23.04 -39.38
N ASN A 668 -30.09 -23.37 -40.53
CA ASN A 668 -30.60 -24.38 -41.46
C ASN A 668 -29.91 -25.75 -41.32
N GLY A 669 -29.03 -25.94 -40.33
CA GLY A 669 -28.38 -27.23 -40.05
C GLY A 669 -27.01 -27.45 -40.71
N ASP A 670 -26.38 -26.44 -41.30
CA ASP A 670 -24.98 -26.47 -41.78
C ASP A 670 -24.06 -26.15 -40.59
N VAL A 671 -23.77 -27.18 -39.78
CA VAL A 671 -23.13 -27.07 -38.46
C VAL A 671 -21.61 -27.23 -38.53
N ASP A 672 -21.09 -27.80 -39.62
CA ASP A 672 -19.65 -27.76 -39.92
C ASP A 672 -19.24 -26.47 -40.68
N GLY A 673 -20.22 -25.73 -41.23
CA GLY A 673 -20.03 -24.42 -41.85
C GLY A 673 -19.43 -24.49 -43.25
N ASN A 674 -19.48 -25.65 -43.93
CA ASN A 674 -18.92 -25.86 -45.26
C ASN A 674 -19.80 -25.26 -46.38
N GLY A 675 -21.02 -24.80 -46.06
CA GLY A 675 -21.95 -24.17 -46.99
C GLY A 675 -22.93 -25.13 -47.65
N ILE A 676 -23.03 -26.37 -47.18
CA ILE A 676 -23.95 -27.41 -47.65
C ILE A 676 -24.47 -28.15 -46.43
N VAL A 677 -25.79 -28.33 -46.31
CA VAL A 677 -26.35 -29.26 -45.33
C VAL A 677 -26.29 -30.66 -45.91
N ASP A 678 -25.50 -31.56 -45.33
CA ASP A 678 -25.39 -32.95 -45.78
C ASP A 678 -25.19 -33.97 -44.64
N PHE A 679 -24.77 -35.19 -45.00
CA PHE A 679 -24.60 -36.29 -44.06
C PHE A 679 -23.56 -36.00 -42.96
N ASP A 680 -22.53 -35.20 -43.27
CA ASP A 680 -21.47 -34.88 -42.31
C ASP A 680 -22.03 -33.97 -41.19
N ASP A 681 -22.95 -33.06 -41.51
CA ASP A 681 -23.68 -32.26 -40.52
C ASP A 681 -24.54 -33.15 -39.61
N TYR A 682 -25.39 -34.00 -40.18
CA TYR A 682 -26.23 -34.90 -39.39
C TYR A 682 -25.40 -35.81 -38.48
N SER A 683 -24.20 -36.22 -38.92
CA SER A 683 -23.30 -37.02 -38.07
C SER A 683 -22.83 -36.25 -36.83
N LEU A 684 -22.59 -34.94 -36.96
CA LEU A 684 -22.22 -34.06 -35.84
C LEU A 684 -23.42 -33.76 -34.93
N ILE A 685 -24.60 -33.52 -35.51
CA ILE A 685 -25.86 -33.30 -34.78
C ILE A 685 -26.22 -34.56 -33.99
N ASP A 686 -26.15 -35.74 -34.60
CA ASP A 686 -26.43 -37.03 -33.97
C ASP A 686 -25.45 -37.29 -32.82
N LEU A 687 -24.16 -37.01 -33.01
CA LEU A 687 -23.17 -37.11 -31.94
C LEU A 687 -23.59 -36.23 -30.76
N ALA A 688 -23.89 -34.97 -31.01
CA ALA A 688 -24.27 -34.03 -29.96
C ALA A 688 -25.60 -34.39 -29.30
N PHE A 689 -26.63 -34.75 -30.05
CA PHE A 689 -27.92 -35.16 -29.52
C PHE A 689 -27.79 -36.33 -28.55
N ASN A 690 -26.98 -37.34 -28.92
CA ASN A 690 -26.80 -38.55 -28.12
C ASN A 690 -25.88 -38.34 -26.90
N THR A 691 -25.06 -37.29 -26.88
CA THR A 691 -24.04 -37.11 -25.82
C THR A 691 -24.05 -35.75 -25.14
N GLN A 692 -24.99 -34.87 -25.46
CA GLN A 692 -25.15 -33.57 -24.81
C GLN A 692 -25.40 -33.74 -23.31
N GLY A 693 -24.87 -32.79 -22.54
CA GLY A 693 -25.06 -32.72 -21.10
C GLY A 693 -26.14 -31.71 -20.73
N VAL A 694 -25.83 -30.87 -19.75
CA VAL A 694 -26.69 -29.76 -19.34
C VAL A 694 -26.80 -28.72 -20.47
N ALA A 695 -27.89 -27.95 -20.43
CA ALA A 695 -28.13 -26.89 -21.40
C ALA A 695 -27.08 -25.77 -21.31
N LEU A 696 -26.56 -25.32 -22.47
CA LEU A 696 -25.51 -24.29 -22.57
C LEU A 696 -26.10 -22.86 -22.67
N ARG A 697 -26.97 -22.49 -21.72
CA ARG A 697 -27.84 -21.29 -21.80
C ARG A 697 -27.31 -19.97 -21.20
N GLY A 698 -26.14 -19.93 -20.57
CA GLY A 698 -25.69 -18.73 -19.82
C GLY A 698 -26.53 -18.45 -18.57
N GLN A 699 -26.06 -17.57 -17.67
CA GLN A 699 -26.90 -17.05 -16.59
C GLN A 699 -27.68 -15.83 -17.09
N GLY A 700 -28.95 -16.02 -17.46
CA GLY A 700 -29.84 -14.89 -17.68
C GLY A 700 -30.00 -14.06 -16.40
N VAL A 701 -30.03 -12.73 -16.54
CA VAL A 701 -30.26 -11.78 -15.44
C VAL A 701 -31.65 -12.04 -14.83
N GLY A 702 -31.72 -12.95 -13.86
CA GLY A 702 -32.98 -13.38 -13.27
C GLY A 702 -32.89 -14.63 -12.37
N ALA A 703 -31.84 -15.44 -12.48
CA ALA A 703 -31.63 -16.59 -11.62
C ALA A 703 -30.80 -16.24 -10.36
N SER A 704 -31.29 -15.31 -9.53
CA SER A 704 -30.81 -15.20 -8.16
C SER A 704 -31.16 -16.50 -7.42
N LEU A 705 -30.13 -17.23 -6.99
CA LEU A 705 -30.21 -18.42 -6.14
C LEU A 705 -31.18 -18.19 -4.97
N VAL A 706 -32.39 -18.73 -5.07
CA VAL A 706 -33.20 -19.02 -3.89
C VAL A 706 -32.49 -20.15 -3.17
N ARG A 707 -31.63 -19.81 -2.21
CA ARG A 707 -31.16 -20.77 -1.20
C ARG A 707 -32.40 -21.36 -0.53
N VAL A 708 -32.78 -22.58 -0.91
CA VAL A 708 -33.74 -23.37 -0.17
C VAL A 708 -33.11 -23.67 1.19
N GLY A 709 -33.56 -22.95 2.21
CA GLY A 709 -33.12 -23.16 3.59
C GLY A 709 -33.35 -24.60 4.01
N ALA A 710 -32.27 -25.27 4.41
CA ALA A 710 -32.31 -26.59 5.01
C ALA A 710 -33.17 -26.52 6.29
N ARG A 711 -34.39 -27.06 6.21
CA ARG A 711 -35.26 -27.28 7.36
C ARG A 711 -34.65 -28.44 8.18
N ARG A 712 -34.09 -28.13 9.36
CA ARG A 712 -33.78 -29.15 10.38
C ARG A 712 -35.06 -29.94 10.67
N ILE A 713 -35.05 -31.24 10.39
CA ILE A 713 -36.02 -32.18 10.93
C ILE A 713 -35.42 -32.70 12.23
N SER A 714 -36.04 -32.30 13.35
CA SER A 714 -35.89 -32.97 14.64
C SER A 714 -36.58 -34.33 14.58
N GLY A 715 -35.83 -35.37 14.93
CA GLY A 715 -36.29 -36.72 15.21
C GLY A 715 -35.27 -37.39 16.11
#